data_AF-A0A7Y7WDQ9-F1
#
_entry.id   AF-A0A7Y7WDQ9-F1
#
_cell.length_a   1.000
_cell.length_b   1.000
_cell.length_c   1.000
_cell.angle_alpha   90.00
_cell.angle_beta   90.00
_cell.angle_gamma   90.00
#
_symmetry.space_group_name_H-M   'P 1'
#
loop_
_entity.id
_entity.type
_entity.pdbx_description
1 polymer ?
#
loop_
_entity_poly.entity_id
_entity_poly.type
_entity_poly.pdbx_seq_one_letter_code
_entity_poly.pdbx_strand_id
1 'polypeptide(L)'
;MNTTHANSGQGTLLPAPIVEGVAENAVLDPDSVPQGLRVTVPGDDLHEGDYVLLHWTDSAGAVTAYTDERPYTHNDMGEPLHFTVPQAQIRRFLDQAVEVTYEVELLAGGDNAHSEVFSLRVGKLPLPVPKIVQAKGDQLNPDDLLNSATVRIAPEAWLKTADVLRVTWAGAAGAGSSVVTHTVLATEVGQALDIPIPYNVVNANEGRSITLSYTVNGGAPSPEAVYEVKRDIGSGALRVMGARYPRGLYRCSGCPRRLSAFQASGRPLLVQWQYDGDDGWVAGSSFRDSDSSRPLHVRSTDYQLTLNPANVFGDGVDGVLAGSAAFVACRDVGDLVGWGDSVEGAKIPPTIITLDDIAEVSATASAYAARRHNGNVVTWGLATHGAGMGDVPRTGFTQVVGNGAAFAGIKASGEVVAWGDVTAGGRVPEPVDGYRDIVKVYGGSLAFAAIRGTGEVVAWGTATHGGELDEDTALLTDIEAVIGNFGAFAALRGNGQLVAWGSEPQGGTLPEAIADLEDVIELSCANAQAFVARRAGGTLVAWGAATHGGELPELIQDLDDIVEVTANWHAFVARRENGHVVAWGPVEAGGEVTDEIARMNDIVQVTGSSLAFAALRKDGSVVAWGDVTVGGDTEPVAELLVDVQAIYGNSHGFTALTSDGRVVTWGNALGGGDSEAVQSLLGGQVSYYRSTPESA
;
A
#
# COMPACT_ATOMS: atom_id res chain seq x y z
N MET A 1 -23.21 -75.05 59.69
CA MET A 1 -23.19 -74.48 58.32
C MET A 1 -23.90 -73.15 58.39
N ASN A 2 -23.15 -72.07 58.13
CA ASN A 2 -23.65 -70.73 57.88
C ASN A 2 -24.59 -70.73 56.67
N THR A 3 -25.62 -69.87 56.71
CA THR A 3 -25.89 -68.91 55.64
C THR A 3 -26.71 -67.76 56.22
N THR A 4 -26.06 -66.61 56.34
CA THR A 4 -26.59 -65.27 56.56
C THR A 4 -27.27 -64.76 55.29
N HIS A 5 -28.52 -64.30 55.38
CA HIS A 5 -29.11 -63.42 54.38
C HIS A 5 -28.75 -61.97 54.75
N ALA A 6 -28.01 -61.32 53.86
CA ALA A 6 -27.66 -59.91 53.94
C ALA A 6 -28.90 -59.05 53.67
N ASN A 7 -29.14 -58.08 54.56
CA ASN A 7 -30.09 -57.00 54.39
C ASN A 7 -29.41 -55.92 53.55
N SER A 8 -29.85 -55.70 52.31
CA SER A 8 -29.43 -54.56 51.48
C SER A 8 -30.51 -53.50 51.58
N GLY A 9 -30.31 -52.52 52.46
CA GLY A 9 -31.08 -51.27 52.46
C GLY A 9 -30.69 -50.46 51.24
N GLN A 10 -31.61 -50.35 50.27
CA GLN A 10 -31.56 -49.31 49.25
C GLN A 10 -32.85 -48.51 49.43
N GLY A 11 -32.72 -47.30 49.98
CA GLY A 11 -33.80 -46.32 50.02
C GLY A 11 -34.27 -45.95 48.62
N THR A 12 -35.49 -45.45 48.50
CA THR A 12 -36.09 -45.03 47.22
C THR A 12 -35.25 -43.92 46.59
N LEU A 13 -34.91 -44.05 45.30
CA LEU A 13 -34.18 -43.03 44.53
C LEU A 13 -35.18 -42.07 43.87
N LEU A 14 -35.02 -40.77 44.15
CA LEU A 14 -35.84 -39.66 43.68
C LEU A 14 -35.16 -38.93 42.51
N PRO A 15 -35.89 -38.18 41.66
CA PRO A 15 -35.29 -37.41 40.56
C PRO A 15 -34.30 -36.34 41.05
N ALA A 16 -33.36 -35.94 40.19
CA ALA A 16 -32.40 -34.88 40.52
C ALA A 16 -33.10 -33.53 40.78
N PRO A 17 -32.56 -32.67 41.67
CA PRO A 17 -33.04 -31.30 41.81
C PRO A 17 -32.79 -30.50 40.53
N ILE A 18 -33.68 -29.53 40.23
CA ILE A 18 -33.54 -28.62 39.10
C ILE A 18 -32.86 -27.35 39.59
N VAL A 19 -31.64 -27.10 39.11
CA VAL A 19 -30.93 -25.83 39.36
C VAL A 19 -31.35 -24.81 38.30
N GLU A 20 -32.15 -23.80 38.68
CA GLU A 20 -32.76 -22.89 37.71
C GLU A 20 -31.71 -22.05 36.98
N GLY A 21 -31.74 -22.08 35.64
CA GLY A 21 -30.83 -21.31 34.79
C GLY A 21 -29.43 -21.91 34.63
N VAL A 22 -29.16 -23.10 35.18
CA VAL A 22 -27.89 -23.81 35.03
C VAL A 22 -28.17 -25.19 34.43
N ALA A 23 -27.45 -25.54 33.36
CA ALA A 23 -27.53 -26.89 32.79
C ALA A 23 -26.62 -27.86 33.57
N GLU A 24 -26.97 -29.14 33.57
CA GLU A 24 -26.14 -30.22 34.13
C GLU A 24 -24.71 -30.15 33.56
N ASN A 25 -23.71 -30.25 34.45
CA ASN A 25 -22.28 -30.12 34.18
C ASN A 25 -21.80 -28.75 33.65
N ALA A 26 -22.62 -27.69 33.69
CA ALA A 26 -22.22 -26.35 33.28
C ALA A 26 -21.40 -25.60 34.35
N VAL A 27 -20.85 -24.45 33.98
CA VAL A 27 -20.16 -23.53 34.90
C VAL A 27 -21.13 -22.46 35.39
N LEU A 28 -21.28 -22.33 36.70
CA LEU A 28 -22.00 -21.24 37.36
C LEU A 28 -21.00 -20.19 37.84
N ASP A 29 -21.11 -18.97 37.31
CA ASP A 29 -20.43 -17.81 37.89
C ASP A 29 -21.24 -17.29 39.08
N PRO A 30 -20.71 -17.31 40.33
CA PRO A 30 -21.41 -16.76 41.47
C PRO A 30 -21.84 -15.31 41.27
N ASP A 31 -21.09 -14.54 40.47
CA ASP A 31 -21.40 -13.14 40.17
C ASP A 31 -22.69 -12.96 39.37
N SER A 32 -23.11 -13.99 38.62
CA SER A 32 -24.34 -13.98 37.81
C SER A 32 -25.62 -14.13 38.64
N VAL A 33 -25.51 -14.58 39.90
CA VAL A 33 -26.64 -14.84 40.81
C VAL A 33 -26.53 -14.01 42.10
N PRO A 34 -26.61 -12.66 42.03
CA PRO A 34 -26.42 -11.78 43.18
C PRO A 34 -27.46 -11.97 44.30
N GLN A 35 -28.63 -12.49 43.97
CA GLN A 35 -29.70 -12.78 44.93
C GLN A 35 -29.68 -14.23 45.46
N GLY A 36 -28.67 -15.02 45.07
CA GLY A 36 -28.67 -16.47 45.26
C GLY A 36 -29.28 -17.22 44.08
N LEU A 37 -29.09 -18.54 44.08
CA LEU A 37 -29.53 -19.44 43.02
C LEU A 37 -30.74 -20.25 43.51
N ARG A 38 -31.78 -20.32 42.69
CA ARG A 38 -32.97 -21.13 43.01
C ARG A 38 -32.73 -22.59 42.64
N VAL A 39 -32.98 -23.48 43.59
CA VAL A 39 -32.96 -24.93 43.40
C VAL A 39 -34.36 -25.46 43.68
N THR A 40 -34.88 -26.25 42.75
CA THR A 40 -36.26 -26.73 42.75
C THR A 40 -36.27 -28.25 42.91
N VAL A 41 -36.94 -28.73 43.95
CA VAL A 41 -37.16 -30.15 44.23
C VAL A 41 -38.52 -30.55 43.67
N PRO A 42 -38.62 -31.57 42.79
CA PRO A 42 -39.90 -32.06 42.28
C PRO A 42 -40.82 -32.54 43.42
N GLY A 43 -42.09 -32.12 43.38
CA GLY A 43 -43.08 -32.43 44.43
C GLY A 43 -43.86 -33.73 44.24
N ASP A 44 -43.67 -34.42 43.10
CA ASP A 44 -44.52 -35.55 42.68
C ASP A 44 -44.50 -36.75 43.64
N ASP A 45 -43.40 -36.93 44.37
CA ASP A 45 -43.19 -38.05 45.30
C ASP A 45 -43.23 -37.62 46.79
N LEU A 46 -43.57 -36.36 47.08
CA LEU A 46 -43.59 -35.80 48.44
C LEU A 46 -45.00 -35.83 49.06
N HIS A 47 -45.08 -36.13 50.35
CA HIS A 47 -46.33 -36.18 51.12
C HIS A 47 -46.33 -35.15 52.26
N GLU A 48 -47.52 -34.68 52.65
CA GLU A 48 -47.68 -33.75 53.77
C GLU A 48 -46.98 -34.30 55.04
N GLY A 49 -46.05 -33.51 55.58
CA GLY A 49 -45.25 -33.83 56.76
C GLY A 49 -43.89 -34.47 56.49
N ASP A 50 -43.54 -34.76 55.23
CA ASP A 50 -42.17 -35.11 54.85
C ASP A 50 -41.22 -33.93 55.07
N TYR A 51 -39.97 -34.22 55.41
CA TYR A 51 -38.94 -33.21 55.65
C TYR A 51 -37.87 -33.32 54.56
N VAL A 52 -37.68 -32.24 53.78
CA VAL A 52 -36.72 -32.22 52.66
C VAL A 52 -35.47 -31.45 53.08
N LEU A 53 -34.31 -32.11 53.02
CA LEU A 53 -33.01 -31.53 53.28
C LEU A 53 -32.22 -31.42 51.97
N LEU A 54 -32.01 -30.20 51.49
CA LEU A 54 -31.16 -29.89 50.34
C LEU A 54 -29.69 -29.90 50.78
N HIS A 55 -28.85 -30.53 49.96
CA HIS A 55 -27.40 -30.51 50.08
C HIS A 55 -26.77 -29.84 48.87
N TRP A 56 -25.86 -28.90 49.15
CA TRP A 56 -24.96 -28.29 48.18
C TRP A 56 -23.53 -28.55 48.63
N THR A 57 -22.88 -29.51 47.99
CA THR A 57 -21.61 -30.08 48.46
C THR A 57 -20.58 -30.12 47.36
N ASP A 58 -19.31 -30.24 47.72
CA ASP A 58 -18.30 -30.63 46.76
C ASP A 58 -18.18 -32.16 46.72
N SER A 59 -17.86 -32.69 45.55
CA SER A 59 -17.68 -34.13 45.35
C SER A 59 -16.45 -34.71 46.10
N ALA A 60 -15.65 -33.84 46.74
CA ALA A 60 -14.39 -34.19 47.40
C ALA A 60 -14.41 -33.98 48.93
N GLY A 61 -15.46 -33.36 49.50
CA GLY A 61 -15.56 -33.04 50.94
C GLY A 61 -14.56 -31.99 51.44
N ALA A 62 -13.97 -31.19 50.54
CA ALA A 62 -12.94 -30.19 50.85
C ALA A 62 -13.52 -28.85 51.33
N VAL A 63 -14.77 -28.53 50.99
CA VAL A 63 -15.49 -27.33 51.43
C VAL A 63 -16.70 -27.76 52.27
N THR A 64 -16.94 -27.08 53.40
CA THR A 64 -18.11 -27.39 54.24
C THR A 64 -19.40 -27.25 53.43
N ALA A 65 -20.14 -28.34 53.34
CA ALA A 65 -21.47 -28.42 52.74
C ALA A 65 -22.37 -27.27 53.20
N TYR A 66 -23.13 -26.70 52.26
CA TYR A 66 -24.31 -25.92 52.60
C TYR A 66 -25.52 -26.85 52.60
N THR A 67 -26.34 -26.76 53.63
CA THR A 67 -27.60 -27.47 53.71
C THR A 67 -28.72 -26.51 54.03
N ASP A 68 -29.91 -26.80 53.50
CA ASP A 68 -31.14 -26.07 53.82
C ASP A 68 -32.28 -27.07 53.93
N GLU A 69 -33.14 -26.89 54.92
CA GLU A 69 -34.19 -27.86 55.23
C GLU A 69 -35.54 -27.19 55.31
N ARG A 70 -36.56 -27.91 54.86
CA ARG A 70 -37.93 -27.38 54.90
C ARG A 70 -38.95 -28.52 54.98
N PRO A 71 -39.99 -28.40 55.83
CA PRO A 71 -41.11 -29.33 55.81
C PRO A 71 -41.96 -29.13 54.55
N TYR A 72 -42.46 -30.23 54.00
CA TYR A 72 -43.47 -30.23 52.96
C TYR A 72 -44.86 -30.15 53.60
N THR A 73 -45.55 -29.02 53.44
CA THR A 73 -46.79 -28.72 54.15
C THR A 73 -48.01 -28.95 53.26
N HIS A 74 -49.20 -28.92 53.87
CA HIS A 74 -50.47 -28.97 53.14
C HIS A 74 -50.56 -27.96 51.98
N ASN A 75 -49.93 -26.79 52.11
CA ASN A 75 -49.93 -25.74 51.10
C ASN A 75 -49.01 -26.03 49.91
N ASP A 76 -48.09 -26.99 50.04
CA ASP A 76 -47.12 -27.37 49.02
C ASP A 76 -47.61 -28.60 48.21
N MET A 77 -48.75 -29.20 48.56
CA MET A 77 -49.26 -30.45 47.98
C MET A 77 -49.40 -30.40 46.45
N GLY A 78 -48.56 -31.18 45.76
CA GLY A 78 -48.54 -31.31 44.30
C GLY A 78 -47.74 -30.22 43.58
N GLU A 79 -47.11 -29.31 44.32
CA GLU A 79 -46.26 -28.25 43.80
C GLU A 79 -44.78 -28.54 44.14
N PRO A 80 -43.83 -28.11 43.31
CA PRO A 80 -42.42 -28.28 43.59
C PRO A 80 -41.95 -27.41 44.76
N LEU A 81 -40.96 -27.89 45.51
CA LEU A 81 -40.39 -27.17 46.65
C LEU A 81 -39.17 -26.35 46.22
N HIS A 82 -39.17 -25.06 46.52
CA HIS A 82 -38.08 -24.15 46.13
C HIS A 82 -37.16 -23.79 47.30
N PHE A 83 -35.86 -23.90 47.06
CA PHE A 83 -34.77 -23.45 47.93
C PHE A 83 -33.99 -22.32 47.27
N THR A 84 -33.36 -21.45 48.06
CA THR A 84 -32.46 -20.40 47.55
C THR A 84 -31.10 -20.57 48.18
N VAL A 85 -30.13 -21.05 47.39
CA VAL A 85 -28.74 -21.16 47.81
C VAL A 85 -28.12 -19.75 47.79
N PRO A 86 -27.74 -19.15 48.92
CA PRO A 86 -27.25 -17.78 48.94
C PRO A 86 -25.95 -17.64 48.14
N GLN A 87 -25.77 -16.53 47.44
CA GLN A 87 -24.56 -16.27 46.64
C GLN A 87 -23.27 -16.47 47.43
N ALA A 88 -23.25 -16.06 48.70
CA ALA A 88 -22.12 -16.23 49.59
C ALA A 88 -21.74 -17.70 49.81
N GLN A 89 -22.72 -18.62 49.81
CA GLN A 89 -22.48 -20.06 49.91
C GLN A 89 -21.96 -20.63 48.60
N ILE A 90 -22.53 -20.22 47.46
CA ILE A 90 -22.07 -20.62 46.13
C ILE A 90 -20.60 -20.22 45.93
N ARG A 91 -20.23 -18.98 46.32
CA ARG A 91 -18.85 -18.47 46.21
C ARG A 91 -17.81 -19.29 46.96
N ARG A 92 -18.19 -20.02 48.02
CA ARG A 92 -17.24 -20.86 48.78
C ARG A 92 -16.69 -22.01 47.95
N PHE A 93 -17.40 -22.37 46.88
CA PHE A 93 -17.03 -23.44 45.95
C PHE A 93 -16.30 -22.92 44.71
N LEU A 94 -15.76 -21.69 44.73
CA LEU A 94 -15.05 -21.13 43.58
C LEU A 94 -13.95 -22.08 43.06
N ASP A 95 -13.97 -22.32 41.76
CA ASP A 95 -13.13 -23.25 40.99
C ASP A 95 -13.35 -24.75 41.29
N GLN A 96 -14.32 -25.10 42.14
CA GLN A 96 -14.69 -26.47 42.52
C GLN A 96 -15.88 -27.03 41.73
N ALA A 97 -15.91 -28.36 41.60
CA ALA A 97 -17.11 -29.08 41.22
C ALA A 97 -18.07 -29.15 42.41
N VAL A 98 -19.36 -28.98 42.13
CA VAL A 98 -20.45 -29.01 43.10
C VAL A 98 -21.45 -30.07 42.69
N GLU A 99 -21.92 -30.80 43.68
CA GLU A 99 -23.03 -31.74 43.60
C GLU A 99 -24.19 -31.17 44.41
N VAL A 100 -25.38 -31.16 43.81
CA VAL A 100 -26.62 -30.74 44.42
C VAL A 100 -27.52 -31.96 44.54
N THR A 101 -27.89 -32.30 45.76
CA THR A 101 -28.76 -33.44 46.09
C THR A 101 -29.78 -33.03 47.13
N TYR A 102 -30.80 -33.85 47.34
CA TYR A 102 -31.69 -33.72 48.49
C TYR A 102 -32.01 -35.09 49.08
N GLU A 103 -32.30 -35.12 50.38
CA GLU A 103 -32.87 -36.28 51.07
C GLU A 103 -34.25 -35.93 51.64
N VAL A 104 -35.11 -36.95 51.70
CA VAL A 104 -36.48 -36.84 52.22
C VAL A 104 -36.62 -37.78 53.41
N GLU A 105 -36.83 -37.20 54.59
CA GLU A 105 -37.24 -37.92 55.79
C GLU A 105 -38.75 -38.13 55.74
N LEU A 106 -39.17 -39.39 55.58
CA LEU A 106 -40.56 -39.75 55.35
C LEU A 106 -41.37 -39.74 56.66
N LEU A 107 -42.51 -39.04 56.66
CA LEU A 107 -43.41 -38.98 57.83
C LEU A 107 -43.88 -40.37 58.30
N ALA A 108 -44.03 -41.31 57.36
CA ALA A 108 -44.53 -42.66 57.63
C ALA A 108 -43.56 -43.54 58.44
N GLY A 109 -42.31 -43.11 58.63
CA GLY A 109 -41.22 -43.92 59.18
C GLY A 109 -40.71 -44.96 58.19
N GLY A 110 -39.42 -44.91 57.87
CA GLY A 110 -38.75 -45.76 56.88
C GLY A 110 -37.31 -45.32 56.66
N ASP A 111 -36.60 -45.97 55.73
CA ASP A 111 -35.29 -45.49 55.26
C ASP A 111 -35.48 -44.18 54.46
N ASN A 112 -34.62 -43.17 54.68
CA ASN A 112 -34.66 -41.92 53.93
C ASN A 112 -34.56 -42.17 52.43
N ALA A 113 -35.31 -41.39 51.65
CA ALA A 113 -35.19 -41.37 50.19
C ALA A 113 -34.15 -40.34 49.78
N HIS A 114 -33.36 -40.64 48.74
CA HIS A 114 -32.29 -39.76 48.26
C HIS A 114 -32.49 -39.42 46.78
N SER A 115 -32.14 -38.21 46.37
CA SER A 115 -32.20 -37.79 44.98
C SER A 115 -31.06 -38.35 44.13
N GLU A 116 -31.25 -38.37 42.81
CA GLU A 116 -30.15 -38.32 41.86
C GLU A 116 -29.32 -37.04 42.05
N VAL A 117 -28.07 -37.06 41.58
CA VAL A 117 -27.11 -35.96 41.73
C VAL A 117 -27.22 -35.01 40.54
N PHE A 118 -27.34 -33.71 40.81
CA PHE A 118 -27.13 -32.65 39.82
C PHE A 118 -25.72 -32.09 39.99
N SER A 119 -24.87 -32.22 38.99
CA SER A 119 -23.48 -31.75 39.00
C SER A 119 -23.32 -30.43 38.26
N LEU A 120 -22.50 -29.53 38.81
CA LEU A 120 -22.07 -28.29 38.15
C LEU A 120 -20.67 -27.92 38.60
N ARG A 121 -20.05 -26.91 37.98
CA ARG A 121 -18.81 -26.31 38.46
C ARG A 121 -19.03 -24.86 38.81
N VAL A 122 -18.53 -24.40 39.95
CA VAL A 122 -18.57 -22.97 40.28
C VAL A 122 -17.28 -22.33 39.80
N GLY A 123 -17.36 -21.28 38.98
CA GLY A 123 -16.19 -20.67 38.38
C GLY A 123 -16.54 -19.49 37.48
N LYS A 124 -15.53 -18.69 37.13
CA LYS A 124 -15.73 -17.55 36.24
C LYS A 124 -16.06 -18.04 34.82
N LEU A 125 -17.14 -17.52 34.22
CA LEU A 125 -17.45 -17.83 32.81
C LEU A 125 -16.35 -17.25 31.90
N PRO A 126 -15.94 -17.97 30.83
CA PRO A 126 -15.00 -17.41 29.86
C PRO A 126 -15.64 -16.21 29.16
N LEU A 127 -14.86 -15.14 28.97
CA LEU A 127 -15.32 -13.98 28.23
C LEU A 127 -15.66 -14.38 26.78
N PRO A 128 -16.78 -13.91 26.20
CA PRO A 128 -17.11 -14.18 24.81
C PRO A 128 -16.08 -13.57 23.86
N VAL A 129 -15.99 -14.13 22.66
CA VAL A 129 -15.10 -13.61 21.60
C VAL A 129 -15.66 -12.29 21.06
N PRO A 130 -14.88 -11.19 21.01
CA PRO A 130 -15.33 -9.93 20.42
C PRO A 130 -15.49 -10.06 18.89
N LYS A 131 -16.42 -9.30 18.30
CA LYS A 131 -16.69 -9.33 16.86
C LYS A 131 -16.64 -7.95 16.23
N ILE A 132 -16.20 -7.86 14.97
CA ILE A 132 -16.30 -6.63 14.19
C ILE A 132 -17.59 -6.68 13.38
N VAL A 133 -18.50 -5.71 13.60
CA VAL A 133 -19.85 -5.72 12.99
C VAL A 133 -19.79 -5.63 11.46
N GLN A 134 -18.83 -4.89 10.93
CA GLN A 134 -18.63 -4.67 9.49
C GLN A 134 -17.86 -5.80 8.79
N ALA A 135 -17.28 -6.75 9.53
CA ALA A 135 -16.51 -7.83 8.94
C ALA A 135 -17.42 -8.87 8.26
N LYS A 136 -16.98 -9.37 7.10
CA LYS A 136 -17.61 -10.46 6.35
C LYS A 136 -16.81 -11.74 6.61
N GLY A 137 -17.22 -12.52 7.61
CA GLY A 137 -16.41 -13.65 8.08
C GLY A 137 -15.19 -13.14 8.86
N ASP A 138 -13.99 -13.51 8.41
CA ASP A 138 -12.70 -13.07 8.93
C ASP A 138 -12.10 -11.88 8.14
N GLN A 139 -12.75 -11.40 7.08
CA GLN A 139 -12.27 -10.24 6.31
C GLN A 139 -12.97 -8.94 6.74
N LEU A 140 -12.17 -7.90 6.96
CA LEU A 140 -12.65 -6.53 7.13
C LEU A 140 -12.19 -5.67 5.96
N ASN A 141 -13.14 -5.14 5.19
CA ASN A 141 -12.87 -4.17 4.14
C ASN A 141 -12.94 -2.74 4.73
N PRO A 142 -11.84 -1.97 4.75
CA PRO A 142 -11.86 -0.58 5.23
C PRO A 142 -12.88 0.31 4.52
N ASP A 143 -13.18 0.06 3.23
CA ASP A 143 -14.09 0.90 2.45
C ASP A 143 -15.57 0.71 2.84
N ASP A 144 -15.89 -0.37 3.57
CA ASP A 144 -17.21 -0.58 4.19
C ASP A 144 -17.41 0.29 5.45
N LEU A 145 -16.38 1.04 5.88
CA LEU A 145 -16.40 1.88 7.07
C LEU A 145 -16.67 3.35 6.72
N LEU A 146 -17.63 3.96 7.40
CA LEU A 146 -17.87 5.40 7.25
C LEU A 146 -16.80 6.24 7.97
N ASN A 147 -16.54 5.94 9.25
CA ASN A 147 -15.59 6.66 10.12
C ASN A 147 -14.83 5.75 11.12
N SER A 148 -15.36 4.56 11.42
CA SER A 148 -14.81 3.64 12.41
C SER A 148 -15.32 2.21 12.16
N ALA A 149 -14.56 1.21 12.57
CA ALA A 149 -15.05 -0.15 12.77
C ALA A 149 -15.75 -0.26 14.14
N THR A 150 -16.76 -1.12 14.25
CA THR A 150 -17.51 -1.33 15.49
C THR A 150 -17.14 -2.69 16.08
N VAL A 151 -16.42 -2.68 17.20
CA VAL A 151 -16.14 -3.88 17.99
C VAL A 151 -17.31 -4.12 18.93
N ARG A 152 -18.03 -5.22 18.72
CA ARG A 152 -19.15 -5.63 19.54
C ARG A 152 -18.74 -6.69 20.56
N ILE A 153 -19.02 -6.41 21.81
CA ILE A 153 -18.91 -7.34 22.93
C ILE A 153 -20.32 -7.82 23.28
N ALA A 154 -20.50 -9.13 23.29
CA ALA A 154 -21.80 -9.75 23.43
C ALA A 154 -22.33 -9.65 24.88
N PRO A 155 -23.66 -9.60 25.11
CA PRO A 155 -24.24 -9.46 26.44
C PRO A 155 -23.86 -10.62 27.39
N GLU A 156 -23.47 -11.77 26.85
CA GLU A 156 -22.95 -12.93 27.58
C GLU A 156 -21.59 -12.67 28.25
N ALA A 157 -21.01 -11.48 28.07
CA ALA A 157 -19.88 -10.98 28.86
C ALA A 157 -20.30 -10.59 30.29
N TRP A 158 -21.60 -10.49 30.58
CA TRP A 158 -22.18 -10.19 31.90
C TRP A 158 -21.58 -8.94 32.55
N LEU A 159 -21.36 -7.91 31.74
CA LEU A 159 -20.76 -6.64 32.16
C LEU A 159 -21.64 -5.91 33.17
N LYS A 160 -21.00 -5.34 34.20
CA LYS A 160 -21.62 -4.60 35.29
C LYS A 160 -21.30 -3.12 35.16
N THR A 161 -22.17 -2.28 35.73
CA THR A 161 -21.90 -0.85 35.87
C THR A 161 -20.53 -0.62 36.52
N ALA A 162 -19.75 0.31 35.95
CA ALA A 162 -18.38 0.64 36.34
C ALA A 162 -17.30 -0.41 36.03
N ASP A 163 -17.63 -1.52 35.36
CA ASP A 163 -16.61 -2.37 34.76
C ASP A 163 -15.81 -1.57 33.74
N VAL A 164 -14.49 -1.70 33.78
CA VAL A 164 -13.56 -1.05 32.86
C VAL A 164 -13.09 -2.09 31.85
N LEU A 165 -13.54 -1.94 30.61
CA LEU A 165 -13.07 -2.73 29.49
C LEU A 165 -11.83 -2.10 28.88
N ARG A 166 -10.87 -2.96 28.52
CA ARG A 166 -9.71 -2.58 27.72
C ARG A 166 -9.70 -3.42 26.46
N VAL A 167 -10.24 -2.87 25.37
CA VAL A 167 -10.28 -3.50 24.05
C VAL A 167 -8.93 -3.29 23.38
N THR A 168 -8.28 -4.38 22.97
CA THR A 168 -6.98 -4.37 22.32
C THR A 168 -7.16 -4.75 20.85
N TRP A 169 -6.83 -3.81 19.97
CA TRP A 169 -6.64 -4.01 18.54
C TRP A 169 -5.13 -4.10 18.29
N ALA A 170 -4.63 -5.31 18.10
CA ALA A 170 -3.22 -5.57 17.82
C ALA A 170 -3.03 -5.73 16.31
N GLY A 171 -2.35 -4.77 15.68
CA GLY A 171 -2.08 -4.75 14.25
C GLY A 171 -0.64 -4.33 13.96
N ALA A 172 -0.42 -3.59 12.88
CA ALA A 172 0.89 -3.01 12.58
C ALA A 172 1.39 -2.13 13.74
N ALA A 173 2.70 -2.12 13.96
CA ALA A 173 3.32 -1.28 14.99
C ALA A 173 3.02 0.20 14.73
N GLY A 174 2.87 0.99 15.80
CA GLY A 174 2.48 2.39 15.68
C GLY A 174 0.99 2.56 15.35
N ALA A 175 0.68 3.24 14.25
CA ALA A 175 -0.68 3.66 13.89
C ALA A 175 -1.67 2.51 13.63
N GLY A 176 -1.18 1.28 13.38
CA GLY A 176 -2.02 0.10 13.14
C GLY A 176 -2.47 -0.63 14.42
N SER A 177 -2.04 -0.20 15.59
CA SER A 177 -2.45 -0.81 16.86
C SER A 177 -3.17 0.22 17.74
N SER A 178 -4.18 -0.23 18.48
CA SER A 178 -4.95 0.64 19.36
C SER A 178 -5.45 -0.09 20.60
N VAL A 179 -5.57 0.65 21.69
CA VAL A 179 -6.19 0.17 22.92
C VAL A 179 -7.25 1.19 23.32
N VAL A 180 -8.51 0.76 23.32
CA VAL A 180 -9.65 1.59 23.70
C VAL A 180 -10.16 1.14 25.07
N THR A 181 -10.26 2.09 25.99
CA THR A 181 -10.83 1.84 27.32
C THR A 181 -12.25 2.38 27.37
N HIS A 182 -13.19 1.56 27.87
CA HIS A 182 -14.58 1.96 28.07
C HIS A 182 -15.06 1.58 29.48
N THR A 183 -15.75 2.49 30.15
CA THR A 183 -16.37 2.22 31.46
C THR A 183 -17.86 2.00 31.27
N VAL A 184 -18.35 0.82 31.66
CA VAL A 184 -19.74 0.40 31.45
C VAL A 184 -20.70 1.27 32.27
N LEU A 185 -21.68 1.84 31.58
CA LEU A 185 -22.74 2.65 32.18
C LEU A 185 -23.89 1.78 32.67
N ALA A 186 -24.68 2.30 33.62
CA ALA A 186 -25.84 1.58 34.16
C ALA A 186 -26.90 1.23 33.09
N THR A 187 -26.97 2.02 32.01
CA THR A 187 -27.87 1.80 30.87
C THR A 187 -27.38 0.73 29.90
N GLU A 188 -26.11 0.32 29.98
CA GLU A 188 -25.46 -0.64 29.08
C GLU A 188 -25.46 -2.08 29.65
N VAL A 189 -25.78 -2.23 30.94
CA VAL A 189 -25.81 -3.54 31.61
C VAL A 189 -26.82 -4.48 30.95
N GLY A 190 -26.37 -5.70 30.66
CA GLY A 190 -27.17 -6.75 30.02
C GLY A 190 -27.40 -6.55 28.52
N GLN A 191 -26.77 -5.54 27.89
CA GLN A 191 -26.84 -5.29 26.45
C GLN A 191 -25.51 -5.61 25.76
N ALA A 192 -25.55 -5.76 24.44
CA ALA A 192 -24.33 -5.78 23.64
C ALA A 192 -23.67 -4.39 23.68
N LEU A 193 -22.35 -4.36 23.85
CA LEU A 193 -21.58 -3.12 23.93
C LEU A 193 -20.77 -2.90 22.66
N ASP A 194 -20.94 -1.74 22.04
CA ASP A 194 -20.29 -1.36 20.79
C ASP A 194 -19.17 -0.33 21.05
N ILE A 195 -17.94 -0.72 20.77
CA ILE A 195 -16.74 0.11 20.93
C ILE A 195 -16.20 0.51 19.56
N PRO A 196 -16.14 1.81 19.23
CA PRO A 196 -15.62 2.27 17.94
C PRO A 196 -14.09 2.22 17.90
N ILE A 197 -13.56 1.69 16.80
CA ILE A 197 -12.14 1.75 16.44
C ILE A 197 -11.97 2.72 15.27
N PRO A 198 -11.19 3.81 15.40
CA PRO A 198 -11.04 4.82 14.37
C PRO A 198 -10.61 4.27 13.01
N TYR A 199 -11.14 4.84 11.91
CA TYR A 199 -10.82 4.42 10.54
C TYR A 199 -9.33 4.41 10.24
N ASN A 200 -8.56 5.40 10.71
CA ASN A 200 -7.11 5.47 10.47
C ASN A 200 -6.36 4.28 11.08
N VAL A 201 -6.80 3.76 12.23
CA VAL A 201 -6.23 2.55 12.85
C VAL A 201 -6.54 1.33 11.99
N VAL A 202 -7.78 1.20 11.50
CA VAL A 202 -8.14 0.09 10.61
C VAL A 202 -7.35 0.17 9.31
N ASN A 203 -7.33 1.33 8.66
CA ASN A 203 -6.69 1.56 7.38
C ASN A 203 -5.17 1.33 7.41
N ALA A 204 -4.50 1.61 8.53
CA ALA A 204 -3.08 1.31 8.71
C ALA A 204 -2.74 -0.20 8.67
N ASN A 205 -3.75 -1.07 8.75
CA ASN A 205 -3.60 -2.52 8.66
C ASN A 205 -3.92 -3.09 7.28
N GLU A 206 -4.13 -2.27 6.24
CA GLU A 206 -4.43 -2.75 4.90
C GLU A 206 -3.39 -3.79 4.42
N GLY A 207 -3.89 -4.95 3.97
CA GLY A 207 -3.10 -6.10 3.54
C GLY A 207 -2.51 -6.93 4.69
N ARG A 208 -2.93 -6.73 5.94
CA ARG A 208 -2.41 -7.43 7.13
C ARG A 208 -3.54 -8.02 7.97
N SER A 209 -3.19 -9.02 8.77
CA SER A 209 -4.07 -9.53 9.82
C SER A 209 -3.95 -8.73 11.10
N ILE A 210 -5.05 -8.57 11.81
CA ILE A 210 -5.13 -8.00 13.16
C ILE A 210 -5.66 -9.05 14.13
N THR A 211 -5.32 -8.87 15.40
CA THR A 211 -5.84 -9.66 16.50
C THR A 211 -6.65 -8.75 17.43
N LEU A 212 -7.86 -9.18 17.76
CA LEU A 212 -8.82 -8.46 18.59
C LEU A 212 -9.10 -9.25 19.88
N SER A 213 -8.93 -8.60 21.02
CA SER A 213 -9.27 -9.16 22.33
C SER A 213 -9.67 -8.05 23.30
N TYR A 214 -10.22 -8.41 24.47
CA TYR A 214 -10.48 -7.43 25.53
C TYR A 214 -10.28 -8.02 26.92
N THR A 215 -10.01 -7.17 27.90
CA THR A 215 -10.04 -7.54 29.33
C THR A 215 -11.12 -6.74 30.05
N VAL A 216 -11.60 -7.28 31.17
CA VAL A 216 -12.53 -6.61 32.09
C VAL A 216 -11.84 -6.42 33.43
N ASN A 217 -11.75 -5.18 33.92
CA ASN A 217 -11.10 -4.80 35.18
C ASN A 217 -9.66 -5.33 35.34
N GLY A 218 -8.91 -5.44 34.24
CA GLY A 218 -7.54 -5.95 34.24
C GLY A 218 -7.40 -7.46 34.46
N GLY A 219 -8.49 -8.23 34.36
CA GLY A 219 -8.48 -9.69 34.42
C GLY A 219 -7.88 -10.36 33.17
N ALA A 220 -8.01 -11.69 33.09
CA ALA A 220 -7.59 -12.46 31.92
C ALA A 220 -8.29 -11.98 30.63
N PRO A 221 -7.59 -11.96 29.48
CA PRO A 221 -8.18 -11.55 28.22
C PRO A 221 -9.23 -12.55 27.72
N SER A 222 -10.17 -12.04 26.92
CA SER A 222 -11.03 -12.87 26.07
C SER A 222 -10.19 -13.73 25.12
N PRO A 223 -10.76 -14.81 24.56
CA PRO A 223 -10.16 -15.44 23.39
C PRO A 223 -10.00 -14.40 22.27
N GLU A 224 -8.96 -14.61 21.45
CA GLU A 224 -8.61 -13.72 20.36
C GLU A 224 -9.47 -13.98 19.13
N ALA A 225 -9.88 -12.92 18.44
CA ALA A 225 -10.44 -12.97 17.09
C ALA A 225 -9.43 -12.42 16.10
N VAL A 226 -9.18 -13.14 15.01
CA VAL A 226 -8.25 -12.71 13.96
C VAL A 226 -9.06 -12.26 12.75
N TYR A 227 -8.71 -11.11 12.18
CA TYR A 227 -9.30 -10.61 10.94
C TYR A 227 -8.21 -10.22 9.94
N GLU A 228 -8.40 -10.51 8.65
CA GLU A 228 -7.62 -9.94 7.55
C GLU A 228 -8.23 -8.59 7.17
N VAL A 229 -7.45 -7.52 7.29
CA VAL A 229 -7.86 -6.19 6.81
C VAL A 229 -7.43 -6.06 5.36
N LYS A 230 -8.42 -6.07 4.47
CA LYS A 230 -8.18 -6.08 3.02
C LYS A 230 -9.36 -5.45 2.29
N ARG A 231 -9.07 -4.44 1.48
CA ARG A 231 -10.04 -3.87 0.56
C ARG A 231 -10.38 -4.86 -0.54
N ASP A 232 -11.66 -4.90 -0.89
CA ASP A 232 -12.13 -5.60 -2.09
C ASP A 232 -11.81 -4.75 -3.33
N ILE A 233 -11.63 -5.42 -4.48
CA ILE A 233 -11.56 -4.69 -5.75
C ILE A 233 -12.86 -3.91 -5.91
N GLY A 234 -12.73 -2.62 -6.20
CA GLY A 234 -13.89 -1.74 -6.35
C GLY A 234 -14.77 -2.11 -7.55
N SER A 235 -15.91 -1.42 -7.67
CA SER A 235 -16.81 -1.50 -8.82
C SER A 235 -17.04 -0.12 -9.44
N GLY A 236 -17.60 -0.10 -10.64
CA GLY A 236 -17.91 1.09 -11.42
C GLY A 236 -16.80 1.53 -12.36
N ALA A 237 -17.14 2.55 -13.16
CA ALA A 237 -16.20 3.23 -14.04
C ALA A 237 -15.06 3.87 -13.24
N LEU A 238 -13.85 3.73 -13.76
CA LEU A 238 -12.63 4.22 -13.13
C LEU A 238 -11.91 5.24 -14.02
N ARG A 239 -11.27 6.22 -13.39
CA ARG A 239 -10.38 7.19 -14.01
C ARG A 239 -8.96 6.88 -13.57
N VAL A 240 -8.04 6.69 -14.52
CA VAL A 240 -6.60 6.58 -14.24
C VAL A 240 -5.93 7.91 -14.52
N MET A 241 -5.00 8.31 -13.65
CA MET A 241 -4.22 9.53 -13.77
C MET A 241 -2.75 9.27 -13.48
N GLY A 242 -1.88 10.06 -14.09
CA GLY A 242 -0.42 9.94 -14.05
C GLY A 242 0.16 9.65 -15.43
N ALA A 243 1.31 10.23 -15.73
CA ALA A 243 2.01 9.99 -16.98
C ALA A 243 2.80 8.68 -16.98
N ARG A 244 2.78 8.01 -18.13
CA ARG A 244 3.65 6.86 -18.42
C ARG A 244 4.94 7.38 -19.05
N TYR A 245 6.04 7.31 -18.31
CA TYR A 245 7.34 7.84 -18.76
C TYR A 245 8.25 6.75 -19.34
N PRO A 246 8.86 6.96 -20.53
CA PRO A 246 9.83 6.03 -21.10
C PRO A 246 11.15 6.08 -20.32
N ARG A 247 11.77 4.91 -20.17
CA ARG A 247 13.07 4.76 -19.50
C ARG A 247 14.26 5.28 -20.34
N GLY A 248 14.04 5.57 -21.62
CA GLY A 248 15.10 5.90 -22.57
C GLY A 248 15.26 7.38 -22.88
N LEU A 249 14.55 8.26 -22.17
CA LEU A 249 14.63 9.71 -22.38
C LEU A 249 15.79 10.33 -21.63
N TYR A 250 16.25 11.47 -22.14
CA TYR A 250 17.01 12.43 -21.35
C TYR A 250 16.22 12.80 -20.08
N ARG A 251 16.89 12.81 -18.93
CA ARG A 251 16.30 13.08 -17.60
C ARG A 251 15.24 12.10 -17.11
N CYS A 252 15.15 10.89 -17.67
CA CYS A 252 14.23 9.85 -17.18
C CYS A 252 14.46 9.45 -15.70
N SER A 253 15.60 9.81 -15.12
CA SER A 253 15.93 9.65 -13.71
C SER A 253 15.18 10.61 -12.78
N GLY A 254 14.63 11.71 -13.28
CA GLY A 254 13.83 12.67 -12.51
C GLY A 254 12.31 12.51 -12.66
N CYS A 255 11.84 11.67 -13.58
CA CYS A 255 10.42 11.59 -13.97
C CYS A 255 9.55 10.81 -12.96
N PRO A 256 8.25 11.16 -12.83
CA PRO A 256 7.30 10.36 -12.07
C PRO A 256 7.11 8.97 -12.70
N ARG A 257 6.75 8.00 -11.86
CA ARG A 257 6.56 6.59 -12.24
C ARG A 257 5.31 5.98 -11.61
N ARG A 258 4.44 6.78 -11.00
CA ARG A 258 3.24 6.27 -10.33
C ARG A 258 1.97 6.70 -11.06
N LEU A 259 1.12 5.72 -11.34
CA LEU A 259 -0.25 5.89 -11.81
C LEU A 259 -1.20 5.70 -10.63
N SER A 260 -2.34 6.39 -10.65
CA SER A 260 -3.37 6.29 -9.61
C SER A 260 -4.75 6.08 -10.23
N ALA A 261 -5.55 5.23 -9.62
CA ALA A 261 -6.93 4.94 -10.05
C ALA A 261 -7.94 5.55 -9.07
N PHE A 262 -8.97 6.18 -9.64
CA PHE A 262 -10.02 6.86 -8.90
C PHE A 262 -11.40 6.44 -9.39
N GLN A 263 -12.38 6.50 -8.51
CA GLN A 263 -13.79 6.54 -8.90
C GLN A 263 -14.11 7.86 -9.59
N ALA A 264 -15.25 7.94 -10.28
CA ALA A 264 -15.78 9.22 -10.80
C ALA A 264 -15.95 10.31 -9.71
N SER A 265 -16.08 9.91 -8.44
CA SER A 265 -16.14 10.81 -7.28
C SER A 265 -14.80 11.43 -6.87
N GLY A 266 -13.68 10.98 -7.45
CA GLY A 266 -12.31 11.39 -7.08
C GLY A 266 -11.70 10.61 -5.90
N ARG A 267 -12.44 9.66 -5.31
CA ARG A 267 -11.89 8.77 -4.26
C ARG A 267 -10.95 7.72 -4.88
N PRO A 268 -9.80 7.41 -4.26
CA PRO A 268 -8.97 6.30 -4.70
C PRO A 268 -9.78 5.01 -4.79
N LEU A 269 -9.57 4.25 -5.86
CA LEU A 269 -10.27 2.99 -6.11
C LEU A 269 -9.26 1.85 -6.12
N LEU A 270 -9.46 0.81 -5.30
CA LEU A 270 -8.66 -0.40 -5.43
C LEU A 270 -9.03 -1.11 -6.74
N VAL A 271 -8.08 -1.21 -7.65
CA VAL A 271 -8.25 -1.84 -8.97
C VAL A 271 -7.16 -2.88 -9.20
N GLN A 272 -7.28 -3.62 -10.30
CA GLN A 272 -6.27 -4.56 -10.75
C GLN A 272 -5.53 -4.02 -11.98
N TRP A 273 -4.21 -4.21 -12.01
CA TRP A 273 -3.29 -3.76 -13.05
C TRP A 273 -2.58 -4.96 -13.70
N GLN A 274 -2.40 -4.94 -15.02
CA GLN A 274 -1.69 -5.98 -15.76
C GLN A 274 -1.08 -5.39 -17.04
N TYR A 275 0.23 -5.55 -17.27
CA TYR A 275 0.78 -5.24 -18.58
C TYR A 275 0.31 -6.26 -19.61
N ASP A 276 0.13 -5.82 -20.84
CA ASP A 276 -0.17 -6.73 -21.95
C ASP A 276 0.92 -7.82 -22.05
N GLY A 277 0.49 -9.08 -22.04
CA GLY A 277 1.35 -10.27 -22.04
C GLY A 277 1.79 -10.82 -20.67
N ASP A 278 1.47 -10.19 -19.54
CA ASP A 278 1.77 -10.75 -18.21
C ASP A 278 0.74 -11.82 -17.79
N ASP A 279 1.16 -12.84 -17.02
CA ASP A 279 0.28 -13.95 -16.58
C ASP A 279 -0.56 -13.67 -15.32
N GLY A 280 -0.59 -12.42 -14.82
CA GLY A 280 -1.29 -12.10 -13.57
C GLY A 280 -1.68 -10.64 -13.39
N TRP A 281 -2.58 -10.41 -12.44
CA TRP A 281 -3.06 -9.08 -12.06
C TRP A 281 -2.52 -8.69 -10.69
N VAL A 282 -2.05 -7.45 -10.57
CA VAL A 282 -1.61 -6.85 -9.30
C VAL A 282 -2.70 -5.92 -8.79
N ALA A 283 -3.11 -6.04 -7.52
CA ALA A 283 -4.09 -5.14 -6.93
C ALA A 283 -3.43 -3.89 -6.34
N GLY A 284 -4.03 -2.72 -6.52
CA GLY A 284 -3.58 -1.47 -5.92
C GLY A 284 -4.45 -0.29 -6.34
N SER A 285 -4.57 0.74 -5.52
CA SER A 285 -5.16 2.02 -5.94
C SER A 285 -4.14 2.92 -6.65
N SER A 286 -2.86 2.57 -6.55
CA SER A 286 -1.78 3.12 -7.35
C SER A 286 -0.90 1.99 -7.89
N PHE A 287 -0.17 2.29 -8.95
CA PHE A 287 0.69 1.34 -9.63
C PHE A 287 2.00 2.02 -10.03
N ARG A 288 3.13 1.35 -9.78
CA ARG A 288 4.44 1.82 -10.22
C ARG A 288 4.68 1.35 -11.65
N ASP A 289 4.56 2.26 -12.60
CA ASP A 289 4.86 1.99 -14.01
C ASP A 289 6.37 1.76 -14.15
N SER A 290 6.67 0.52 -14.47
CA SER A 290 8.00 0.01 -14.73
C SER A 290 8.17 -0.25 -16.22
N ASP A 291 7.15 -0.55 -17.01
CA ASP A 291 7.29 -0.83 -18.43
C ASP A 291 6.27 -0.05 -19.26
N SER A 292 6.61 1.21 -19.47
CA SER A 292 5.79 2.16 -20.22
C SER A 292 5.73 1.87 -21.72
N SER A 293 6.51 0.91 -22.24
CA SER A 293 6.49 0.53 -23.66
C SER A 293 5.34 -0.40 -24.02
N ARG A 294 4.75 -1.09 -23.04
CA ARG A 294 3.64 -2.02 -23.25
C ARG A 294 2.30 -1.38 -22.87
N PRO A 295 1.19 -1.72 -23.54
CA PRO A 295 -0.14 -1.35 -23.05
C PRO A 295 -0.38 -1.85 -21.61
N LEU A 296 -1.15 -1.09 -20.83
CA LEU A 296 -1.44 -1.43 -19.43
C LEU A 296 -2.95 -1.55 -19.23
N HIS A 297 -3.41 -2.75 -18.89
CA HIS A 297 -4.80 -3.03 -18.58
C HIS A 297 -5.11 -2.67 -17.13
N VAL A 298 -6.26 -2.04 -16.91
CA VAL A 298 -6.73 -1.67 -15.58
C VAL A 298 -8.20 -2.02 -15.45
N ARG A 299 -8.56 -2.74 -14.38
CA ARG A 299 -9.95 -3.15 -14.17
C ARG A 299 -10.43 -3.04 -12.73
N SER A 300 -11.68 -2.64 -12.58
CA SER A 300 -12.50 -2.90 -11.40
C SER A 300 -13.20 -4.26 -11.57
N THR A 301 -14.16 -4.58 -10.71
CA THR A 301 -14.93 -5.84 -10.78
C THR A 301 -15.85 -5.92 -12.01
N ASP A 302 -16.28 -4.78 -12.57
CA ASP A 302 -17.29 -4.69 -13.62
C ASP A 302 -16.93 -3.69 -14.75
N TYR A 303 -15.74 -3.08 -14.70
CA TYR A 303 -15.24 -2.14 -15.70
C TYR A 303 -13.77 -2.38 -16.01
N GLN A 304 -13.36 -2.24 -17.27
CA GLN A 304 -11.97 -2.36 -17.71
C GLN A 304 -11.64 -1.29 -18.75
N LEU A 305 -10.44 -0.73 -18.65
CA LEU A 305 -9.85 0.11 -19.68
C LEU A 305 -8.41 -0.33 -19.99
N THR A 306 -7.80 0.27 -21.00
CA THR A 306 -6.39 0.04 -21.34
C THR A 306 -5.72 1.38 -21.59
N LEU A 307 -4.59 1.61 -20.94
CA LEU A 307 -3.74 2.77 -21.21
C LEU A 307 -2.85 2.47 -22.41
N ASN A 308 -2.66 3.46 -23.27
CA ASN A 308 -1.65 3.40 -24.33
C ASN A 308 -0.24 3.31 -23.72
N PRO A 309 0.75 2.75 -24.45
CA PRO A 309 2.17 2.95 -24.15
C PRO A 309 2.50 4.45 -24.00
N ALA A 310 3.66 4.76 -23.39
CA ALA A 310 4.19 6.12 -23.39
C ALA A 310 4.22 6.68 -24.81
N ASN A 311 3.62 7.84 -25.01
CA ASN A 311 3.38 8.42 -26.32
C ASN A 311 3.69 9.92 -26.40
N VAL A 312 4.31 10.49 -25.35
CA VAL A 312 4.84 11.86 -25.34
C VAL A 312 6.26 11.81 -24.79
N PHE A 313 7.20 12.41 -25.53
CA PHE A 313 8.64 12.25 -25.35
C PHE A 313 9.32 13.62 -25.40
N GLY A 314 9.85 14.06 -24.26
CA GLY A 314 10.57 15.33 -24.15
C GLY A 314 12.09 15.14 -24.16
N ASP A 315 12.81 16.14 -24.66
CA ASP A 315 14.26 16.27 -24.56
C ASP A 315 14.69 17.69 -24.14
N GLY A 316 15.95 18.04 -24.39
CA GLY A 316 16.43 19.41 -24.32
C GLY A 316 17.71 19.59 -23.51
N VAL A 317 18.15 20.85 -23.45
CA VAL A 317 19.39 21.26 -22.77
C VAL A 317 19.07 22.15 -21.58
N ASP A 318 19.36 21.68 -20.38
CA ASP A 318 18.95 22.38 -19.14
C ASP A 318 19.75 23.65 -18.83
N GLY A 319 20.98 23.75 -19.34
CA GLY A 319 21.86 24.89 -19.08
C GLY A 319 21.51 26.17 -19.84
N VAL A 320 20.54 26.13 -20.77
CA VAL A 320 20.18 27.27 -21.63
C VAL A 320 18.66 27.37 -21.73
N LEU A 321 18.06 28.43 -21.19
CA LEU A 321 16.60 28.64 -21.20
C LEU A 321 16.09 29.32 -22.48
N ALA A 322 16.85 29.22 -23.58
CA ALA A 322 16.57 29.90 -24.84
C ALA A 322 15.68 29.10 -25.81
N GLY A 323 15.06 28.01 -25.34
CA GLY A 323 14.18 27.18 -26.15
C GLY A 323 14.85 25.98 -26.85
N SER A 324 16.06 25.60 -26.47
CA SER A 324 16.72 24.36 -26.89
C SER A 324 16.08 23.12 -26.23
N ALA A 325 14.83 22.83 -26.61
CA ALA A 325 14.12 21.60 -26.29
C ALA A 325 13.05 21.30 -27.34
N ALA A 326 12.64 20.04 -27.44
CA ALA A 326 11.54 19.60 -28.27
C ALA A 326 10.64 18.61 -27.53
N PHE A 327 9.48 18.39 -28.14
CA PHE A 327 8.64 17.25 -27.85
C PHE A 327 8.39 16.46 -29.13
N VAL A 328 8.25 15.16 -28.96
CA VAL A 328 7.76 14.22 -29.96
C VAL A 328 6.59 13.47 -29.33
N ALA A 329 5.53 13.23 -30.09
CA ALA A 329 4.44 12.36 -29.68
C ALA A 329 4.23 11.23 -30.70
N CYS A 330 3.90 10.04 -30.20
CA CYS A 330 3.40 8.94 -31.00
C CYS A 330 1.88 9.06 -31.05
N ARG A 331 1.32 9.12 -32.25
CA ARG A 331 -0.13 9.23 -32.45
C ARG A 331 -0.79 7.86 -32.38
N ASP A 332 -2.10 7.83 -32.20
CA ASP A 332 -2.89 6.60 -32.10
C ASP A 332 -2.82 5.75 -33.38
N VAL A 333 -2.51 6.39 -34.51
CA VAL A 333 -2.26 5.72 -35.80
C VAL A 333 -0.85 5.11 -35.92
N GLY A 334 -0.01 5.28 -34.91
CA GLY A 334 1.32 4.67 -34.78
C GLY A 334 2.50 5.48 -35.35
N ASP A 335 2.24 6.68 -35.88
CA ASP A 335 3.26 7.58 -36.42
C ASP A 335 3.64 8.71 -35.47
N LEU A 336 4.54 9.60 -35.92
CA LEU A 336 5.16 10.62 -35.07
C LEU A 336 4.79 12.04 -35.47
N VAL A 337 4.67 12.90 -34.47
CA VAL A 337 4.58 14.36 -34.62
C VAL A 337 5.54 15.03 -33.66
N GLY A 338 6.24 16.08 -34.10
CA GLY A 338 7.18 16.83 -33.27
C GLY A 338 6.91 18.33 -33.28
N TRP A 339 7.22 19.01 -32.18
CA TRP A 339 7.11 20.46 -32.01
C TRP A 339 8.16 21.00 -31.02
N GLY A 340 8.38 22.31 -31.02
CA GLY A 340 9.51 22.94 -30.35
C GLY A 340 10.68 23.19 -31.30
N ASP A 341 11.91 23.09 -30.81
CA ASP A 341 13.08 23.47 -31.58
C ASP A 341 13.47 22.43 -32.64
N SER A 342 13.73 22.91 -33.85
CA SER A 342 14.00 22.05 -35.01
C SER A 342 15.36 21.34 -34.95
N VAL A 343 16.35 21.90 -34.25
CA VAL A 343 17.68 21.31 -34.06
C VAL A 343 17.62 20.21 -33.01
N GLU A 344 16.84 20.41 -31.95
CA GLU A 344 16.53 19.43 -30.91
C GLU A 344 15.56 18.34 -31.38
N GLY A 345 15.27 18.23 -32.67
CA GLY A 345 14.54 17.08 -33.22
C GLY A 345 13.02 17.23 -33.31
N ALA A 346 12.44 18.41 -33.05
CA ALA A 346 11.04 18.69 -33.38
C ALA A 346 10.75 18.47 -34.88
N LYS A 347 11.75 18.72 -35.74
CA LYS A 347 11.66 18.50 -37.18
C LYS A 347 11.95 17.04 -37.54
N ILE A 348 10.91 16.23 -37.58
CA ILE A 348 10.99 14.82 -37.98
C ILE A 348 11.20 14.72 -39.50
N PRO A 349 12.20 13.96 -40.00
CA PRO A 349 12.42 13.78 -41.44
C PRO A 349 11.22 13.16 -42.17
N PRO A 350 10.93 13.54 -43.44
CA PRO A 350 9.83 12.94 -44.21
C PRO A 350 9.91 11.42 -44.39
N THR A 351 11.10 10.84 -44.32
CA THR A 351 11.32 9.38 -44.39
C THR A 351 10.99 8.65 -43.09
N ILE A 352 10.82 9.38 -41.99
CA ILE A 352 10.53 8.86 -40.66
C ILE A 352 9.08 9.17 -40.26
N ILE A 353 8.60 10.38 -40.57
CA ILE A 353 7.29 10.88 -40.12
C ILE A 353 6.10 10.05 -40.65
N THR A 354 6.30 9.27 -41.72
CA THR A 354 5.27 8.41 -42.30
C THR A 354 5.31 6.96 -41.79
N LEU A 355 6.22 6.63 -40.88
CA LEU A 355 6.27 5.31 -40.25
C LEU A 355 5.14 5.23 -39.23
N ASP A 356 4.33 4.17 -39.29
CA ASP A 356 3.13 3.95 -38.49
C ASP A 356 3.25 2.75 -37.52
N ASP A 357 4.47 2.22 -37.36
CA ASP A 357 4.78 1.06 -36.53
C ASP A 357 5.79 1.37 -35.43
N ILE A 358 5.80 2.60 -34.90
CA ILE A 358 6.68 2.97 -33.79
C ILE A 358 6.26 2.24 -32.50
N ALA A 359 7.22 1.58 -31.86
CA ALA A 359 7.01 0.85 -30.60
C ALA A 359 7.46 1.67 -29.38
N GLU A 360 8.56 2.42 -29.50
CA GLU A 360 9.07 3.29 -28.44
C GLU A 360 9.94 4.40 -29.05
N VAL A 361 10.07 5.50 -28.30
CA VAL A 361 10.98 6.60 -28.61
C VAL A 361 11.88 6.87 -27.40
N SER A 362 13.16 7.00 -27.68
CA SER A 362 14.21 7.37 -26.74
C SER A 362 14.87 8.67 -27.21
N ALA A 363 15.50 9.39 -26.30
CA ALA A 363 16.09 10.70 -26.60
C ALA A 363 17.43 10.89 -25.89
N THR A 364 18.35 11.58 -26.56
CA THR A 364 19.44 12.29 -25.90
C THR A 364 18.99 13.71 -25.55
N ALA A 365 19.91 14.61 -25.20
CA ALA A 365 19.55 16.02 -24.99
C ALA A 365 19.06 16.72 -26.28
N SER A 366 19.38 16.20 -27.47
CA SER A 366 19.14 16.89 -28.75
C SER A 366 18.85 15.99 -29.95
N ALA A 367 18.62 14.70 -29.72
CA ALA A 367 18.36 13.73 -30.77
C ALA A 367 17.39 12.66 -30.29
N TYR A 368 16.66 12.09 -31.24
CA TYR A 368 15.70 11.03 -30.97
C TYR A 368 16.06 9.76 -31.72
N ALA A 369 15.71 8.62 -31.11
CA ALA A 369 15.76 7.30 -31.70
C ALA A 369 14.40 6.62 -31.51
N ALA A 370 13.74 6.27 -32.61
CA ALA A 370 12.49 5.52 -32.57
C ALA A 370 12.74 4.07 -32.96
N ARG A 371 12.41 3.14 -32.05
CA ARG A 371 12.40 1.71 -32.34
C ARG A 371 11.02 1.32 -32.83
N ARG A 372 11.00 0.58 -33.94
CA ARG A 372 9.80 0.06 -34.59
C ARG A 372 9.43 -1.31 -34.02
N HIS A 373 8.17 -1.74 -34.20
CA HIS A 373 7.70 -3.05 -33.76
C HIS A 373 8.47 -4.23 -34.40
N ASN A 374 9.06 -4.03 -35.58
CA ASN A 374 9.94 -5.01 -36.23
C ASN A 374 11.38 -5.04 -35.68
N GLY A 375 11.70 -4.25 -34.65
CA GLY A 375 13.02 -4.15 -34.04
C GLY A 375 14.01 -3.25 -34.80
N ASN A 376 13.58 -2.55 -35.84
CA ASN A 376 14.44 -1.57 -36.54
C ASN A 376 14.43 -0.22 -35.84
N VAL A 377 15.55 0.50 -35.91
CA VAL A 377 15.72 1.83 -35.31
C VAL A 377 15.96 2.89 -36.39
N VAL A 378 15.26 4.02 -36.24
CA VAL A 378 15.48 5.27 -37.00
C VAL A 378 15.87 6.38 -36.04
N THR A 379 16.72 7.30 -36.48
CA THR A 379 17.29 8.37 -35.65
C THR A 379 17.25 9.71 -36.38
N TRP A 380 17.07 10.80 -35.63
CA TRP A 380 17.07 12.17 -36.16
C TRP A 380 17.41 13.19 -35.06
N GLY A 381 17.52 14.48 -35.42
CA GLY A 381 17.97 15.56 -34.54
C GLY A 381 19.44 15.93 -34.79
N LEU A 382 20.14 16.36 -33.74
CA LEU A 382 21.52 16.84 -33.83
C LEU A 382 22.51 15.68 -34.06
N ALA A 383 23.32 15.79 -35.12
CA ALA A 383 24.25 14.73 -35.54
C ALA A 383 25.29 14.39 -34.47
N THR A 384 25.80 15.38 -33.75
CA THR A 384 26.79 15.19 -32.66
C THR A 384 26.17 14.51 -31.44
N HIS A 385 24.85 14.44 -31.32
CA HIS A 385 24.14 13.86 -30.18
C HIS A 385 23.47 12.51 -30.54
N GLY A 386 23.94 11.84 -31.58
CA GLY A 386 23.51 10.48 -31.92
C GLY A 386 22.42 10.37 -33.00
N ALA A 387 22.07 11.46 -33.70
CA ALA A 387 21.15 11.39 -34.83
C ALA A 387 21.71 10.55 -36.01
N GLY A 388 23.03 10.37 -36.08
CA GLY A 388 23.70 9.48 -37.03
C GLY A 388 24.16 8.17 -36.38
N MET A 389 23.66 7.02 -36.86
CA MET A 389 24.07 5.69 -36.39
C MET A 389 25.40 5.19 -36.98
N GLY A 390 25.99 5.90 -37.95
CA GLY A 390 27.18 5.42 -38.67
C GLY A 390 26.97 4.03 -39.25
N ASP A 391 27.90 3.12 -38.96
CA ASP A 391 27.89 1.72 -39.42
C ASP A 391 27.12 0.76 -38.48
N VAL A 392 26.53 1.26 -37.38
CA VAL A 392 25.78 0.41 -36.45
C VAL A 392 24.55 -0.17 -37.15
N PRO A 393 24.39 -1.51 -37.21
CA PRO A 393 23.26 -2.11 -37.90
C PRO A 393 21.94 -1.72 -37.23
N ARG A 394 20.99 -1.22 -38.02
CA ARG A 394 19.71 -0.65 -37.56
C ARG A 394 18.68 -1.68 -37.09
N THR A 395 18.96 -2.98 -37.22
CA THR A 395 17.99 -4.06 -37.06
C THR A 395 18.18 -4.82 -35.75
N GLY A 396 17.10 -5.43 -35.26
CA GLY A 396 17.12 -6.41 -34.18
C GLY A 396 17.28 -5.83 -32.78
N PHE A 397 16.90 -4.58 -32.56
CA PHE A 397 16.88 -3.96 -31.24
C PHE A 397 15.66 -4.39 -30.43
N THR A 398 15.84 -4.56 -29.13
CA THR A 398 14.78 -4.77 -28.13
C THR A 398 14.65 -3.58 -27.19
N GLN A 399 15.71 -2.78 -27.03
CA GLN A 399 15.74 -1.57 -26.20
C GLN A 399 16.70 -0.55 -26.82
N VAL A 400 16.36 0.73 -26.71
CA VAL A 400 17.29 1.86 -26.93
C VAL A 400 17.20 2.85 -25.75
N VAL A 401 18.34 3.35 -25.29
CA VAL A 401 18.46 4.33 -24.21
C VAL A 401 19.40 5.45 -24.64
N GLY A 402 18.98 6.70 -24.45
CA GLY A 402 19.85 7.86 -24.63
C GLY A 402 20.53 8.29 -23.33
N ASN A 403 21.65 8.97 -23.46
CA ASN A 403 22.24 9.83 -22.43
C ASN A 403 22.32 11.27 -22.96
N GLY A 404 23.20 12.13 -22.46
CA GLY A 404 23.34 13.51 -22.94
C GLY A 404 23.64 13.65 -24.44
N ALA A 405 24.43 12.75 -25.04
CA ALA A 405 24.89 12.90 -26.44
C ALA A 405 25.13 11.59 -27.22
N ALA A 406 24.78 10.44 -26.66
CA ALA A 406 24.92 9.13 -27.27
C ALA A 406 23.72 8.24 -26.96
N PHE A 407 23.58 7.18 -27.75
CA PHE A 407 22.62 6.12 -27.51
C PHE A 407 23.34 4.79 -27.31
N ALA A 408 22.71 3.93 -26.51
CA ALA A 408 23.05 2.52 -26.39
C ALA A 408 21.78 1.68 -26.56
N GLY A 409 21.91 0.52 -27.19
CA GLY A 409 20.79 -0.36 -27.43
C GLY A 409 21.15 -1.83 -27.24
N ILE A 410 20.17 -2.59 -26.77
CA ILE A 410 20.27 -4.05 -26.62
C ILE A 410 19.65 -4.69 -27.86
N LYS A 411 20.33 -5.67 -28.42
CA LYS A 411 19.82 -6.49 -29.51
C LYS A 411 19.14 -7.75 -29.00
N ALA A 412 18.25 -8.33 -29.81
CA ALA A 412 17.62 -9.62 -29.53
C ALA A 412 18.64 -10.77 -29.37
N SER A 413 19.87 -10.59 -29.84
CA SER A 413 21.01 -11.49 -29.60
C SER A 413 21.63 -11.37 -28.20
N GLY A 414 21.19 -10.41 -27.38
CA GLY A 414 21.79 -10.05 -26.09
C GLY A 414 23.01 -9.13 -26.19
N GLU A 415 23.44 -8.78 -27.40
CA GLU A 415 24.53 -7.84 -27.65
C GLU A 415 24.13 -6.40 -27.34
N VAL A 416 25.03 -5.65 -26.69
CA VAL A 416 24.90 -4.20 -26.52
C VAL A 416 25.71 -3.47 -27.59
N VAL A 417 25.11 -2.47 -28.24
CA VAL A 417 25.76 -1.58 -29.21
C VAL A 417 25.51 -0.13 -28.83
N ALA A 418 26.44 0.76 -29.16
CA ALA A 418 26.31 2.20 -28.90
C ALA A 418 26.72 3.02 -30.12
N TRP A 419 26.17 4.23 -30.23
CA TRP A 419 26.49 5.21 -31.26
C TRP A 419 26.29 6.65 -30.75
N GLY A 420 26.82 7.63 -31.49
CA GLY A 420 26.79 9.04 -31.10
C GLY A 420 28.16 9.53 -30.65
N ASP A 421 28.20 10.50 -29.75
CA ASP A 421 29.47 11.06 -29.26
C ASP A 421 30.29 9.99 -28.52
N VAL A 422 31.52 9.75 -28.96
CA VAL A 422 32.41 8.72 -28.41
C VAL A 422 32.80 9.03 -26.95
N THR A 423 32.96 10.29 -26.59
CA THR A 423 33.26 10.71 -25.21
C THR A 423 32.06 10.50 -24.28
N ALA A 424 30.85 10.55 -24.84
CA ALA A 424 29.61 10.21 -24.13
C ALA A 424 29.31 8.69 -24.10
N GLY A 425 30.27 7.83 -24.47
CA GLY A 425 30.03 6.37 -24.50
C GLY A 425 29.33 5.88 -25.76
N GLY A 426 29.34 6.65 -26.85
CA GLY A 426 28.85 6.27 -28.18
C GLY A 426 29.63 5.12 -28.85
N ARG A 427 30.52 4.45 -28.12
CA ARG A 427 31.16 3.20 -28.51
C ARG A 427 31.26 2.30 -27.28
N VAL A 428 30.85 1.05 -27.42
CA VAL A 428 31.02 0.03 -26.37
C VAL A 428 32.48 -0.45 -26.38
N PRO A 429 33.20 -0.42 -25.24
CA PRO A 429 34.57 -0.91 -25.16
C PRO A 429 34.65 -2.42 -24.88
N GLU A 430 35.82 -3.02 -25.12
CA GLU A 430 36.16 -4.32 -24.53
C GLU A 430 36.31 -4.19 -23.00
N PRO A 431 35.89 -5.18 -22.19
CA PRO A 431 35.25 -6.43 -22.59
C PRO A 431 33.72 -6.34 -22.77
N VAL A 432 33.11 -5.17 -22.59
CA VAL A 432 31.65 -4.98 -22.57
C VAL A 432 30.98 -5.38 -23.88
N ASP A 433 31.62 -5.12 -25.02
CA ASP A 433 31.17 -5.50 -26.36
C ASP A 433 31.12 -7.02 -26.59
N GLY A 434 31.81 -7.80 -25.74
CA GLY A 434 31.79 -9.26 -25.73
C GLY A 434 30.61 -9.87 -24.98
N TYR A 435 29.91 -9.11 -24.12
CA TYR A 435 28.81 -9.64 -23.32
C TYR A 435 27.55 -9.89 -24.16
N ARG A 436 26.81 -10.94 -23.80
CA ARG A 436 25.55 -11.37 -24.46
C ARG A 436 24.41 -11.57 -23.47
N ASP A 437 24.64 -11.21 -22.22
CA ASP A 437 23.73 -11.31 -21.10
C ASP A 437 23.35 -9.94 -20.54
N ILE A 438 23.58 -8.85 -21.28
CA ILE A 438 23.12 -7.52 -20.87
C ILE A 438 21.59 -7.49 -20.92
N VAL A 439 20.95 -7.23 -19.78
CA VAL A 439 19.48 -7.23 -19.66
C VAL A 439 18.89 -5.83 -19.57
N LYS A 440 19.68 -4.83 -19.15
CA LYS A 440 19.21 -3.45 -19.02
C LYS A 440 20.34 -2.44 -19.12
N VAL A 441 20.11 -1.35 -19.83
CA VAL A 441 21.01 -0.20 -19.96
C VAL A 441 20.39 1.05 -19.32
N TYR A 442 21.24 1.90 -18.75
CA TYR A 442 20.90 3.14 -18.07
C TYR A 442 21.83 4.26 -18.55
N GLY A 443 21.27 5.42 -18.87
CA GLY A 443 22.04 6.61 -19.24
C GLY A 443 22.37 7.48 -18.02
N GLY A 444 23.58 8.06 -18.02
CA GLY A 444 23.92 9.27 -17.25
C GLY A 444 23.89 10.50 -18.15
N SER A 445 24.83 11.43 -17.99
CA SER A 445 25.07 12.46 -19.01
C SER A 445 26.04 11.99 -20.10
N LEU A 446 27.28 11.63 -19.73
CA LEU A 446 28.35 11.26 -20.68
C LEU A 446 28.84 9.82 -20.50
N ALA A 447 28.01 8.97 -19.90
CA ALA A 447 28.31 7.59 -19.63
C ALA A 447 27.05 6.73 -19.66
N PHE A 448 27.26 5.43 -19.71
CA PHE A 448 26.24 4.41 -19.55
C PHE A 448 26.64 3.43 -18.47
N ALA A 449 25.63 2.85 -17.82
CA ALA A 449 25.76 1.68 -16.98
C ALA A 449 24.79 0.60 -17.48
N ALA A 450 25.14 -0.67 -17.31
CA ALA A 450 24.29 -1.78 -17.69
C ALA A 450 24.34 -2.91 -16.67
N ILE A 451 23.20 -3.57 -16.46
CA ILE A 451 23.08 -4.76 -15.63
C ILE A 451 23.13 -6.00 -16.52
N ARG A 452 23.96 -6.96 -16.13
CA ARG A 452 24.06 -8.29 -16.72
C ARG A 452 23.07 -9.25 -16.08
N GLY A 453 22.71 -10.33 -16.78
CA GLY A 453 21.81 -11.37 -16.28
C GLY A 453 22.36 -12.14 -15.06
N THR A 454 23.65 -11.96 -14.77
CA THR A 454 24.33 -12.43 -13.56
C THR A 454 24.09 -11.54 -12.33
N GLY A 455 23.50 -10.35 -12.50
CA GLY A 455 23.37 -9.32 -11.46
C GLY A 455 24.60 -8.42 -11.31
N GLU A 456 25.62 -8.57 -12.15
CA GLU A 456 26.78 -7.68 -12.21
C GLU A 456 26.45 -6.38 -12.96
N VAL A 457 27.09 -5.28 -12.57
CA VAL A 457 27.03 -4.00 -13.28
C VAL A 457 28.30 -3.75 -14.08
N VAL A 458 28.16 -3.13 -15.25
CA VAL A 458 29.26 -2.63 -16.08
C VAL A 458 29.01 -1.17 -16.44
N ALA A 459 30.06 -0.38 -16.62
CA ALA A 459 29.95 1.02 -17.04
C ALA A 459 30.95 1.34 -18.16
N TRP A 460 30.60 2.32 -19.00
CA TRP A 460 31.49 2.85 -20.03
C TRP A 460 31.15 4.30 -20.37
N GLY A 461 32.11 5.01 -20.98
CA GLY A 461 32.01 6.43 -21.33
C GLY A 461 33.04 7.24 -20.57
N THR A 462 32.72 8.49 -20.23
CA THR A 462 33.65 9.35 -19.50
C THR A 462 33.79 8.91 -18.04
N ALA A 463 35.02 8.59 -17.60
CA ALA A 463 35.32 8.13 -16.23
C ALA A 463 34.83 9.09 -15.14
N THR A 464 35.04 10.41 -15.31
CA THR A 464 34.57 11.44 -14.37
C THR A 464 33.04 11.61 -14.35
N HIS A 465 32.33 10.88 -15.20
CA HIS A 465 30.86 10.85 -15.26
C HIS A 465 30.31 9.45 -14.92
N GLY A 466 31.12 8.61 -14.25
CA GLY A 466 30.74 7.25 -13.85
C GLY A 466 30.87 6.21 -14.97
N GLY A 467 31.63 6.52 -16.02
CA GLY A 467 31.96 5.57 -17.10
C GLY A 467 32.96 4.48 -16.71
N GLU A 468 33.47 4.49 -15.48
CA GLU A 468 34.36 3.46 -14.93
C GLU A 468 33.87 3.09 -13.52
N LEU A 469 33.94 1.80 -13.18
CA LEU A 469 33.60 1.28 -11.86
C LEU A 469 34.85 1.19 -10.98
N ASP A 470 34.68 1.35 -9.67
CA ASP A 470 35.68 0.93 -8.69
C ASP A 470 35.73 -0.60 -8.56
N GLU A 471 36.83 -1.12 -7.99
CA GLU A 471 37.08 -2.57 -7.90
C GLU A 471 36.02 -3.30 -7.07
N ASP A 472 35.52 -2.69 -5.99
CA ASP A 472 34.57 -3.34 -5.09
C ASP A 472 33.17 -3.42 -5.74
N THR A 473 32.72 -2.33 -6.36
CA THR A 473 31.45 -2.30 -7.10
C THR A 473 31.44 -3.30 -8.27
N ALA A 474 32.56 -3.47 -8.95
CA ALA A 474 32.69 -4.41 -10.07
C ALA A 474 32.54 -5.89 -9.68
N LEU A 475 32.69 -6.23 -8.39
CA LEU A 475 32.57 -7.59 -7.86
C LEU A 475 31.14 -7.93 -7.41
N LEU A 476 30.24 -6.96 -7.36
CA LEU A 476 28.86 -7.15 -6.91
C LEU A 476 28.06 -7.92 -7.96
N THR A 477 27.24 -8.87 -7.49
CA THR A 477 26.42 -9.77 -8.33
C THR A 477 24.94 -9.73 -7.97
N ASP A 478 24.54 -8.76 -7.14
CA ASP A 478 23.19 -8.60 -6.63
C ASP A 478 22.60 -7.22 -6.97
N ILE A 479 23.06 -6.58 -8.05
CA ILE A 479 22.56 -5.28 -8.49
C ILE A 479 21.19 -5.44 -9.15
N GLU A 480 20.17 -4.75 -8.62
CA GLU A 480 18.79 -4.83 -9.10
C GLU A 480 18.38 -3.60 -9.93
N ALA A 481 18.85 -2.42 -9.53
CA ALA A 481 18.50 -1.17 -10.19
C ALA A 481 19.68 -0.21 -10.21
N VAL A 482 19.75 0.61 -11.27
CA VAL A 482 20.73 1.68 -11.41
C VAL A 482 19.99 2.97 -11.78
N ILE A 483 20.52 4.11 -11.34
CA ILE A 483 20.10 5.44 -11.78
C ILE A 483 21.32 6.31 -12.01
N GLY A 484 21.32 7.10 -13.08
CA GLY A 484 22.38 8.04 -13.42
C GLY A 484 21.96 9.49 -13.22
N ASN A 485 22.91 10.32 -12.81
CA ASN A 485 22.81 11.78 -12.88
C ASN A 485 23.82 12.34 -13.89
N PHE A 486 24.18 13.62 -13.77
CA PHE A 486 25.11 14.23 -14.71
C PHE A 486 26.51 13.63 -14.66
N GLY A 487 27.04 13.22 -13.50
CA GLY A 487 28.40 12.69 -13.43
C GLY A 487 28.65 11.55 -12.46
N ALA A 488 27.59 10.93 -11.96
CA ALA A 488 27.65 9.76 -11.10
C ALA A 488 26.49 8.81 -11.40
N PHE A 489 26.63 7.58 -10.90
CA PHE A 489 25.57 6.61 -10.83
C PHE A 489 25.40 6.12 -9.39
N ALA A 490 24.21 5.63 -9.10
CA ALA A 490 23.90 4.88 -7.90
C ALA A 490 23.19 3.59 -8.26
N ALA A 491 23.43 2.54 -7.49
CA ALA A 491 22.81 1.24 -7.65
C ALA A 491 22.20 0.73 -6.34
N LEU A 492 21.04 0.07 -6.48
CA LEU A 492 20.35 -0.66 -5.41
C LEU A 492 20.69 -2.14 -5.53
N ARG A 493 21.12 -2.72 -4.43
CA ARG A 493 21.41 -4.15 -4.29
C ARG A 493 20.20 -4.90 -3.75
N GLY A 494 20.09 -6.19 -4.04
CA GLY A 494 18.98 -7.03 -3.60
C GLY A 494 18.91 -7.28 -2.09
N ASN A 495 19.93 -6.86 -1.35
CA ASN A 495 19.93 -6.84 0.11
C ASN A 495 19.50 -5.49 0.72
N GLY A 496 19.00 -4.56 -0.10
CA GLY A 496 18.54 -3.25 0.36
C GLY A 496 19.64 -2.22 0.63
N GLN A 497 20.90 -2.53 0.31
CA GLN A 497 22.01 -1.58 0.38
C GLN A 497 22.20 -0.79 -0.92
N LEU A 498 22.86 0.35 -0.81
CA LEU A 498 23.23 1.20 -1.94
C LEU A 498 24.74 1.14 -2.21
N VAL A 499 25.12 1.32 -3.48
CA VAL A 499 26.48 1.68 -3.90
C VAL A 499 26.41 2.84 -4.89
N ALA A 500 27.46 3.65 -4.95
CA ALA A 500 27.57 4.77 -5.89
C ALA A 500 28.99 4.86 -6.43
N TRP A 501 29.13 5.37 -7.65
CA TRP A 501 30.43 5.60 -8.30
C TRP A 501 30.38 6.80 -9.25
N GLY A 502 31.56 7.29 -9.63
CA GLY A 502 31.74 8.46 -10.48
C GLY A 502 32.19 9.68 -9.69
N SER A 503 31.67 10.86 -10.04
CA SER A 503 32.07 12.13 -9.45
C SER A 503 31.60 12.27 -8.00
N GLU A 504 32.55 12.29 -7.04
CA GLU A 504 32.26 12.47 -5.61
C GLU A 504 31.37 13.71 -5.33
N PRO A 505 31.66 14.93 -5.86
CA PRO A 505 30.80 16.10 -5.63
C PRO A 505 29.36 15.95 -6.12
N GLN A 506 29.10 15.00 -7.02
CA GLN A 506 27.79 14.74 -7.62
C GLN A 506 27.17 13.44 -7.08
N GLY A 507 27.62 12.97 -5.92
CA GLY A 507 27.04 11.80 -5.25
C GLY A 507 27.61 10.46 -5.71
N GLY A 508 28.77 10.46 -6.39
CA GLY A 508 29.53 9.25 -6.72
C GLY A 508 30.15 8.54 -5.52
N THR A 509 30.02 9.11 -4.32
CA THR A 509 30.41 8.50 -3.04
C THR A 509 29.24 8.60 -2.07
N LEU A 510 28.94 7.51 -1.36
CA LEU A 510 27.90 7.49 -0.33
C LEU A 510 28.44 8.00 1.02
N PRO A 511 27.67 8.82 1.75
CA PRO A 511 27.90 9.02 3.18
C PRO A 511 27.79 7.70 3.95
N GLU A 512 28.61 7.48 4.97
CA GLU A 512 28.67 6.23 5.78
C GLU A 512 27.29 5.84 6.31
N ALA A 513 26.54 6.79 6.88
CA ALA A 513 25.20 6.56 7.40
C ALA A 513 24.17 6.09 6.35
N ILE A 514 24.42 6.36 5.06
CA ILE A 514 23.58 5.89 3.95
C ILE A 514 24.10 4.54 3.41
N ALA A 515 25.42 4.34 3.38
CA ALA A 515 26.03 3.08 2.95
C ALA A 515 25.68 1.90 3.89
N ASP A 516 25.48 2.18 5.18
CA ASP A 516 25.11 1.18 6.20
C ASP A 516 23.61 0.80 6.20
N LEU A 517 22.78 1.44 5.35
CA LEU A 517 21.36 1.11 5.27
C LEU A 517 21.14 -0.22 4.55
N GLU A 518 20.28 -1.06 5.12
CA GLU A 518 19.88 -2.36 4.54
C GLU A 518 18.37 -2.40 4.20
N ASP A 519 17.69 -1.27 4.33
CA ASP A 519 16.23 -1.16 4.17
C ASP A 519 15.82 -0.25 3.01
N VAL A 520 16.74 0.06 2.08
CA VAL A 520 16.39 0.84 0.89
C VAL A 520 15.58 -0.03 -0.06
N ILE A 521 14.42 0.48 -0.50
CA ILE A 521 13.50 -0.26 -1.39
C ILE A 521 13.45 0.35 -2.80
N GLU A 522 13.92 1.59 -2.96
CA GLU A 522 13.86 2.28 -4.25
C GLU A 522 14.88 3.41 -4.38
N LEU A 523 15.68 3.37 -5.45
CA LEU A 523 16.30 4.56 -6.03
C LEU A 523 15.19 5.41 -6.68
N SER A 524 14.75 6.45 -5.98
CA SER A 524 13.52 7.18 -6.32
C SER A 524 13.75 8.12 -7.50
N CYS A 525 14.77 8.97 -7.42
CA CYS A 525 15.10 9.90 -8.48
C CYS A 525 16.54 10.41 -8.39
N ALA A 526 16.99 11.06 -9.45
CA ALA A 526 18.21 11.87 -9.48
C ALA A 526 17.98 13.16 -10.26
N ASN A 527 18.62 14.25 -9.84
CA ASN A 527 18.72 15.49 -10.63
C ASN A 527 20.11 15.58 -11.27
N ALA A 528 20.66 16.78 -11.52
CA ALA A 528 22.00 16.89 -12.11
C ALA A 528 23.12 16.39 -11.18
N GLN A 529 23.02 16.57 -9.87
CA GLN A 529 24.16 16.39 -8.94
C GLN A 529 23.81 15.71 -7.61
N ALA A 530 22.58 15.24 -7.45
CA ALA A 530 22.12 14.60 -6.24
C ALA A 530 21.19 13.41 -6.56
N PHE A 531 21.08 12.52 -5.58
CA PHE A 531 20.24 11.34 -5.62
C PHE A 531 19.30 11.32 -4.42
N VAL A 532 18.16 10.65 -4.60
CA VAL A 532 17.20 10.38 -3.53
C VAL A 532 16.79 8.91 -3.58
N ALA A 533 16.84 8.25 -2.43
CA ALA A 533 16.34 6.91 -2.24
C ALA A 533 15.26 6.86 -1.16
N ARG A 534 14.31 5.92 -1.31
CA ARG A 534 13.24 5.68 -0.34
C ARG A 534 13.47 4.37 0.39
N ARG A 535 13.26 4.40 1.71
CA ARG A 535 13.45 3.28 2.63
C ARG A 535 12.14 2.54 2.90
N ALA A 536 12.26 1.32 3.45
CA ALA A 536 11.15 0.59 4.01
C ALA A 536 10.55 1.41 5.15
N GLY A 537 9.26 1.72 5.05
CA GLY A 537 8.60 2.66 5.97
C GLY A 537 8.46 4.08 5.41
N GLY A 538 8.75 4.32 4.13
CA GLY A 538 8.33 5.54 3.42
C GLY A 538 9.16 6.79 3.68
N THR A 539 10.23 6.70 4.49
CA THR A 539 11.19 7.78 4.69
C THR A 539 12.19 7.89 3.53
N LEU A 540 12.86 9.05 3.43
CA LEU A 540 13.83 9.34 2.37
C LEU A 540 15.25 9.45 2.91
N VAL A 541 16.21 9.21 2.02
CA VAL A 541 17.59 9.67 2.14
C VAL A 541 18.01 10.38 0.86
N ALA A 542 18.82 11.43 0.99
CA ALA A 542 19.42 12.15 -0.13
C ALA A 542 20.93 12.29 0.07
N TRP A 543 21.67 12.33 -1.04
CA TRP A 543 23.11 12.59 -1.03
C TRP A 543 23.55 13.22 -2.35
N GLY A 544 24.78 13.76 -2.37
CA GLY A 544 25.35 14.52 -3.48
C GLY A 544 25.47 16.00 -3.14
N ALA A 545 25.44 16.87 -4.13
CA ALA A 545 25.64 18.30 -3.92
C ALA A 545 24.49 18.92 -3.11
N ALA A 546 24.79 19.55 -1.97
CA ALA A 546 23.80 20.28 -1.16
C ALA A 546 23.10 21.40 -1.95
N THR A 547 23.82 22.05 -2.89
CA THR A 547 23.27 23.05 -3.82
C THR A 547 22.25 22.48 -4.80
N HIS A 548 22.07 21.15 -4.85
CA HIS A 548 21.09 20.45 -5.67
C HIS A 548 20.18 19.57 -4.80
N GLY A 549 20.01 19.89 -3.52
CA GLY A 549 19.13 19.11 -2.63
C GLY A 549 19.70 17.75 -2.22
N GLY A 550 21.03 17.57 -2.27
CA GLY A 550 21.72 16.39 -1.74
C GLY A 550 21.66 16.23 -0.21
N GLU A 551 21.01 17.15 0.49
CA GLU A 551 20.75 17.08 1.93
C GLU A 551 19.25 17.26 2.18
N LEU A 552 18.66 16.41 3.03
CA LEU A 552 17.24 16.49 3.37
C LEU A 552 17.01 17.53 4.49
N PRO A 553 16.06 18.48 4.30
CA PRO A 553 15.60 19.35 5.39
C PRO A 553 14.96 18.56 6.54
N GLU A 554 15.11 19.04 7.78
CA GLU A 554 14.56 18.42 9.00
C GLU A 554 13.06 18.10 8.88
N LEU A 555 12.27 19.03 8.33
CA LEU A 555 10.83 18.87 8.09
C LEU A 555 10.46 17.69 7.17
N ILE A 556 11.39 17.19 6.36
CA ILE A 556 11.17 16.09 5.41
C ILE A 556 11.73 14.78 5.98
N GLN A 557 12.76 14.82 6.84
CA GLN A 557 13.42 13.64 7.40
C GLN A 557 12.46 12.73 8.17
N ASP A 558 11.48 13.31 8.87
CA ASP A 558 10.52 12.60 9.71
C ASP A 558 9.26 12.14 8.95
N LEU A 559 9.15 12.42 7.64
CA LEU A 559 7.99 11.99 6.85
C LEU A 559 8.13 10.52 6.45
N ASP A 560 7.17 9.71 6.86
CA ASP A 560 7.10 8.25 6.64
C ASP A 560 6.02 7.83 5.62
N ASP A 561 5.35 8.80 5.00
CA ASP A 561 4.26 8.58 4.05
C ASP A 561 4.62 9.01 2.62
N ILE A 562 5.91 9.13 2.28
CA ILE A 562 6.33 9.48 0.91
C ILE A 562 6.11 8.30 -0.03
N VAL A 563 5.46 8.55 -1.16
CA VAL A 563 5.12 7.50 -2.15
C VAL A 563 5.84 7.65 -3.49
N GLU A 564 6.37 8.84 -3.77
CA GLU A 564 7.04 9.19 -5.03
C GLU A 564 7.91 10.44 -4.84
N VAL A 565 9.06 10.48 -5.50
CA VAL A 565 9.91 11.68 -5.58
C VAL A 565 10.22 11.95 -7.05
N THR A 566 10.13 13.21 -7.45
CA THR A 566 10.45 13.68 -8.79
C THR A 566 11.46 14.81 -8.71
N ALA A 567 12.18 15.05 -9.80
CA ALA A 567 13.24 16.03 -9.83
C ALA A 567 13.13 16.93 -11.06
N ASN A 568 13.51 18.20 -10.88
CA ASN A 568 13.95 19.02 -11.99
C ASN A 568 15.48 18.97 -12.08
N TRP A 569 16.15 19.94 -12.71
CA TRP A 569 17.61 19.90 -12.86
C TRP A 569 18.35 20.12 -11.54
N HIS A 570 17.75 20.86 -10.59
CA HIS A 570 18.39 21.31 -9.35
C HIS A 570 17.65 20.95 -8.06
N ALA A 571 16.34 20.71 -8.12
CA ALA A 571 15.47 20.55 -6.97
C ALA A 571 14.68 19.24 -7.04
N PHE A 572 14.08 18.88 -5.91
CA PHE A 572 13.25 17.70 -5.75
C PHE A 572 11.88 18.05 -5.19
N VAL A 573 10.89 17.22 -5.50
CA VAL A 573 9.55 17.26 -4.93
C VAL A 573 9.16 15.85 -4.53
N ALA A 574 8.78 15.67 -3.27
CA ALA A 574 8.23 14.43 -2.76
C ALA A 574 6.71 14.55 -2.62
N ARG A 575 6.00 13.55 -3.15
CA ARG A 575 4.55 13.40 -3.00
C ARG A 575 4.25 12.41 -1.89
N ARG A 576 3.34 12.80 -1.00
CA ARG A 576 2.90 12.03 0.15
C ARG A 576 1.66 11.19 -0.19
N GLU A 577 1.40 10.14 0.57
CA GLU A 577 0.25 9.25 0.39
C GLU A 577 -1.08 10.02 0.51
N ASN A 578 -1.12 11.01 1.40
CA ASN A 578 -2.27 11.89 1.61
C ASN A 578 -2.48 12.94 0.50
N GLY A 579 -1.63 12.96 -0.54
CA GLY A 579 -1.73 13.88 -1.68
C GLY A 579 -1.12 15.26 -1.46
N HIS A 580 -0.49 15.52 -0.30
CA HIS A 580 0.36 16.69 -0.11
C HIS A 580 1.70 16.53 -0.83
N VAL A 581 2.37 17.64 -1.10
CA VAL A 581 3.73 17.69 -1.63
C VAL A 581 4.64 18.51 -0.74
N VAL A 582 5.92 18.13 -0.70
CA VAL A 582 7.01 18.92 -0.11
C VAL A 582 8.13 19.02 -1.14
N ALA A 583 8.78 20.18 -1.22
CA ALA A 583 9.91 20.42 -2.12
C ALA A 583 11.16 20.80 -1.32
N TRP A 584 12.32 20.54 -1.90
CA TRP A 584 13.60 21.02 -1.37
C TRP A 584 14.64 21.19 -2.49
N GLY A 585 15.70 21.93 -2.18
CA GLY A 585 16.71 22.38 -3.14
C GLY A 585 16.61 23.90 -3.36
N PRO A 586 17.22 24.44 -4.42
CA PRO A 586 17.23 25.88 -4.66
C PRO A 586 15.83 26.45 -4.93
N VAL A 587 15.53 27.59 -4.30
CA VAL A 587 14.22 28.25 -4.36
C VAL A 587 13.88 28.69 -5.78
N GLU A 588 14.87 29.20 -6.52
CA GLU A 588 14.74 29.62 -7.92
C GLU A 588 14.39 28.45 -8.87
N ALA A 589 14.67 27.22 -8.45
CA ALA A 589 14.31 26.00 -9.15
C ALA A 589 13.06 25.34 -8.56
N GLY A 590 12.21 26.06 -7.82
CA GLY A 590 11.00 25.47 -7.24
C GLY A 590 11.27 24.49 -6.10
N GLY A 591 12.44 24.58 -5.45
CA GLY A 591 12.78 23.85 -4.22
C GLY A 591 11.96 24.26 -3.00
N GLU A 592 11.05 25.22 -3.14
CA GLU A 592 10.03 25.56 -2.15
C GLU A 592 8.65 25.63 -2.85
N VAL A 593 7.63 25.06 -2.19
CA VAL A 593 6.24 25.18 -2.63
C VAL A 593 5.59 26.42 -2.01
N THR A 594 4.66 27.04 -2.72
CA THR A 594 3.86 28.14 -2.15
C THR A 594 2.92 27.64 -1.06
N ASP A 595 2.50 28.54 -0.18
CA ASP A 595 1.48 28.28 0.85
C ASP A 595 0.19 27.66 0.32
N GLU A 596 -0.20 28.03 -0.90
CA GLU A 596 -1.38 27.51 -1.58
C GLU A 596 -1.18 26.04 -1.94
N ILE A 597 -0.06 25.71 -2.60
CA ILE A 597 0.28 24.35 -3.02
C ILE A 597 0.52 23.45 -1.80
N ALA A 598 1.19 23.96 -0.76
CA ALA A 598 1.44 23.21 0.48
C ALA A 598 0.15 22.71 1.17
N ARG A 599 -0.96 23.44 1.02
CA ARG A 599 -2.27 23.08 1.59
C ARG A 599 -3.04 22.07 0.74
N MET A 600 -2.65 21.82 -0.51
CA MET A 600 -3.31 20.86 -1.40
C MET A 600 -3.04 19.43 -0.93
N ASN A 601 -4.09 18.60 -0.90
CA ASN A 601 -4.05 17.18 -0.51
C ASN A 601 -4.62 16.25 -1.60
N ASP A 602 -4.66 16.77 -2.82
CA ASP A 602 -5.22 16.13 -3.99
C ASP A 602 -4.22 16.04 -5.14
N ILE A 603 -2.93 16.21 -4.89
CA ILE A 603 -1.90 16.02 -5.91
C ILE A 603 -1.72 14.53 -6.18
N VAL A 604 -1.72 14.14 -7.46
CA VAL A 604 -1.60 12.74 -7.91
C VAL A 604 -0.36 12.46 -8.75
N GLN A 605 0.18 13.50 -9.39
CA GLN A 605 1.41 13.44 -10.19
C GLN A 605 2.13 14.78 -10.06
N VAL A 606 3.47 14.75 -9.99
CA VAL A 606 4.34 15.92 -10.18
C VAL A 606 5.31 15.60 -11.31
N THR A 607 5.70 16.58 -12.11
CA THR A 607 6.77 16.45 -13.09
C THR A 607 7.58 17.73 -13.20
N GLY A 608 8.85 17.63 -13.58
CA GLY A 608 9.79 18.75 -13.64
C GLY A 608 10.20 19.11 -15.06
N SER A 609 10.42 20.41 -15.30
CA SER A 609 11.21 20.94 -16.43
C SER A 609 12.64 21.20 -15.96
N SER A 610 13.43 22.12 -16.52
CA SER A 610 14.77 22.45 -15.99
C SER A 610 14.71 23.11 -14.61
N LEU A 611 13.81 24.07 -14.41
CA LEU A 611 13.73 24.91 -13.20
C LEU A 611 12.32 25.08 -12.64
N ALA A 612 11.34 24.35 -13.17
CA ALA A 612 9.95 24.41 -12.70
C ALA A 612 9.39 23.01 -12.46
N PHE A 613 8.26 22.98 -11.77
CA PHE A 613 7.43 21.80 -11.57
C PHE A 613 5.99 22.09 -11.98
N ALA A 614 5.31 21.05 -12.44
CA ALA A 614 3.87 21.02 -12.67
C ALA A 614 3.26 19.84 -11.92
N ALA A 615 2.13 20.08 -11.26
CA ALA A 615 1.42 19.08 -10.47
C ALA A 615 -0.03 18.91 -10.94
N LEU A 616 -0.40 17.66 -11.20
CA LEU A 616 -1.75 17.24 -11.54
C LEU A 616 -2.55 16.97 -10.26
N ARG A 617 -3.77 17.51 -10.20
CA ARG A 617 -4.72 17.32 -9.11
C ARG A 617 -5.77 16.27 -9.45
N LYS A 618 -6.38 15.64 -8.43
CA LYS A 618 -7.44 14.60 -8.56
C LYS A 618 -8.66 15.09 -9.36
N ASP A 619 -8.94 16.40 -9.33
CA ASP A 619 -10.02 17.00 -10.10
C ASP A 619 -9.70 17.13 -11.61
N GLY A 620 -8.44 16.97 -12.01
CA GLY A 620 -7.99 17.15 -13.40
C GLY A 620 -7.46 18.54 -13.71
N SER A 621 -7.36 19.43 -12.72
CA SER A 621 -6.66 20.69 -12.86
C SER A 621 -5.14 20.53 -12.64
N VAL A 622 -4.38 21.54 -13.05
CA VAL A 622 -2.93 21.56 -12.94
C VAL A 622 -2.48 22.86 -12.30
N VAL A 623 -1.48 22.77 -11.41
CA VAL A 623 -0.77 23.91 -10.84
C VAL A 623 0.71 23.81 -11.17
N ALA A 624 1.42 24.93 -11.24
CA ALA A 624 2.86 24.96 -11.46
C ALA A 624 3.55 25.98 -10.55
N TRP A 625 4.86 25.78 -10.34
CA TRP A 625 5.71 26.71 -9.61
C TRP A 625 7.17 26.57 -10.05
N GLY A 626 8.02 27.51 -9.63
CA GLY A 626 9.41 27.64 -10.07
C GLY A 626 9.56 28.68 -11.17
N ASP A 627 10.54 28.49 -12.06
CA ASP A 627 10.84 29.48 -13.11
C ASP A 627 9.73 29.54 -14.18
N VAL A 628 9.11 30.71 -14.31
CA VAL A 628 8.00 30.96 -15.24
C VAL A 628 8.39 30.81 -16.72
N THR A 629 9.67 31.03 -17.07
CA THR A 629 10.16 30.93 -18.47
C THR A 629 10.19 29.50 -18.98
N VAL A 630 10.17 28.51 -18.08
CA VAL A 630 10.14 27.08 -18.39
C VAL A 630 8.93 26.36 -17.77
N GLY A 631 7.82 27.10 -17.62
CA GLY A 631 6.51 26.53 -17.31
C GLY A 631 6.09 26.56 -15.84
N GLY A 632 6.78 27.33 -15.00
CA GLY A 632 6.41 27.57 -13.60
C GLY A 632 5.13 28.39 -13.38
N ASP A 633 4.41 28.74 -14.45
CA ASP A 633 3.13 29.44 -14.41
C ASP A 633 2.12 28.78 -15.37
N THR A 634 0.90 28.59 -14.88
CA THR A 634 -0.23 27.99 -15.62
C THR A 634 -1.35 28.99 -15.91
N GLU A 635 -1.30 30.21 -15.34
CA GLU A 635 -2.34 31.23 -15.52
C GLU A 635 -2.71 31.46 -17.01
N PRO A 636 -1.74 31.52 -17.96
CA PRO A 636 -2.07 31.72 -19.39
C PRO A 636 -2.90 30.61 -20.04
N VAL A 637 -2.92 29.40 -19.46
CA VAL A 637 -3.58 28.21 -20.01
C VAL A 637 -4.53 27.54 -19.01
N ALA A 638 -4.86 28.21 -17.90
CA ALA A 638 -5.63 27.63 -16.81
C ALA A 638 -7.02 27.10 -17.26
N GLU A 639 -7.69 27.81 -18.17
CA GLU A 639 -8.98 27.39 -18.73
C GLU A 639 -8.90 26.12 -19.58
N LEU A 640 -7.70 25.79 -20.10
CA LEU A 640 -7.45 24.59 -20.89
C LEU A 640 -6.99 23.41 -20.03
N LEU A 641 -6.41 23.67 -18.86
CA LEU A 641 -5.91 22.64 -17.94
C LEU A 641 -7.04 22.08 -17.07
N VAL A 642 -8.05 21.51 -17.74
CA VAL A 642 -9.19 20.81 -17.15
C VAL A 642 -9.27 19.40 -17.71
N ASP A 643 -9.78 18.47 -16.90
CA ASP A 643 -9.89 17.04 -17.24
C ASP A 643 -8.56 16.39 -17.67
N VAL A 644 -7.44 16.92 -17.17
CA VAL A 644 -6.10 16.38 -17.41
C VAL A 644 -5.98 14.98 -16.80
N GLN A 645 -5.31 14.07 -17.50
CA GLN A 645 -5.02 12.72 -17.05
C GLN A 645 -3.52 12.49 -16.83
N ALA A 646 -2.66 13.16 -17.59
CA ALA A 646 -1.21 13.01 -17.49
C ALA A 646 -0.50 14.31 -17.88
N ILE A 647 0.60 14.61 -17.21
CA ILE A 647 1.51 15.71 -17.55
C ILE A 647 2.88 15.15 -17.92
N TYR A 648 3.43 15.63 -19.03
CA TYR A 648 4.76 15.31 -19.52
C TYR A 648 5.62 16.57 -19.48
N GLY A 649 6.93 16.39 -19.33
CA GLY A 649 7.90 17.48 -19.23
C GLY A 649 9.06 17.23 -20.18
N ASN A 650 9.64 18.31 -20.67
CA ASN A 650 10.93 18.34 -21.31
C ASN A 650 11.80 19.38 -20.57
N SER A 651 12.96 19.77 -21.08
CA SER A 651 13.76 20.78 -20.37
C SER A 651 13.03 22.13 -20.22
N HIS A 652 12.24 22.60 -21.20
CA HIS A 652 11.77 23.99 -21.23
C HIS A 652 10.25 24.18 -21.12
N GLY A 653 9.47 23.13 -20.93
CA GLY A 653 8.02 23.23 -20.81
C GLY A 653 7.34 21.91 -20.51
N PHE A 654 6.01 21.95 -20.60
CA PHE A 654 5.14 20.84 -20.24
C PHE A 654 4.06 20.61 -21.30
N THR A 655 3.58 19.37 -21.34
CA THR A 655 2.50 18.90 -22.20
C THR A 655 1.49 18.10 -21.38
N ALA A 656 0.21 18.45 -21.41
CA ALA A 656 -0.86 17.72 -20.74
C ALA A 656 -1.75 16.98 -21.75
N LEU A 657 -2.08 15.73 -21.42
CA LEU A 657 -3.11 14.95 -22.12
C LEU A 657 -4.39 14.97 -21.30
N THR A 658 -5.51 15.32 -21.94
CA THR A 658 -6.82 15.42 -21.30
C THR A 658 -7.73 14.25 -21.69
N SER A 659 -8.73 13.98 -20.86
CA SER A 659 -9.66 12.87 -21.10
C SER A 659 -10.57 13.07 -22.33
N ASP A 660 -10.74 14.31 -22.79
CA ASP A 660 -11.44 14.67 -24.02
C ASP A 660 -10.52 14.74 -25.26
N GLY A 661 -9.27 14.26 -25.14
CA GLY A 661 -8.35 14.10 -26.27
C GLY A 661 -7.63 15.37 -26.70
N ARG A 662 -7.63 16.44 -25.89
CA ARG A 662 -6.81 17.63 -26.14
C ARG A 662 -5.38 17.40 -25.70
N VAL A 663 -4.47 18.11 -26.36
CA VAL A 663 -3.06 18.23 -25.98
C VAL A 663 -2.82 19.71 -25.67
N VAL A 664 -2.49 20.02 -24.41
CA VAL A 664 -2.29 21.39 -23.93
C VAL A 664 -0.82 21.57 -23.57
N THR A 665 -0.17 22.61 -24.09
CA THR A 665 1.26 22.88 -23.85
C THR A 665 1.45 24.24 -23.18
N TRP A 666 2.48 24.37 -22.36
CA TRP A 666 2.91 25.65 -21.78
C TRP A 666 4.40 25.64 -21.40
N GLY A 667 4.95 26.82 -21.13
CA GLY A 667 6.38 27.04 -20.88
C GLY A 667 7.02 27.82 -22.03
N ASN A 668 8.30 27.56 -22.31
CA ASN A 668 9.01 28.25 -23.38
C ASN A 668 8.44 27.84 -24.76
N ALA A 669 7.87 28.80 -25.49
CA ALA A 669 7.25 28.55 -26.80
C ALA A 669 8.21 27.88 -27.81
N LEU A 670 9.48 28.32 -27.86
CA LEU A 670 10.49 27.76 -28.77
C LEU A 670 10.91 26.34 -28.34
N GLY A 671 10.89 26.07 -27.04
CA GLY A 671 11.21 24.77 -26.45
C GLY A 671 10.05 23.78 -26.38
N GLY A 672 8.95 24.03 -27.09
CA GLY A 672 7.79 23.12 -27.14
C GLY A 672 6.63 23.48 -26.20
N GLY A 673 6.69 24.61 -25.51
CA GLY A 673 5.57 25.18 -24.76
C GLY A 673 4.42 25.69 -25.64
N ASP A 674 4.66 25.85 -26.95
CA ASP A 674 3.64 26.17 -27.95
C ASP A 674 3.54 25.04 -28.99
N SER A 675 2.34 24.50 -29.16
CA SER A 675 2.01 23.41 -30.09
C SER A 675 0.99 23.83 -31.15
N GLU A 676 0.61 25.11 -31.25
CA GLU A 676 -0.46 25.60 -32.12
C GLU A 676 -0.29 25.13 -33.58
N ALA A 677 0.94 25.19 -34.08
CA ALA A 677 1.29 24.81 -35.45
C ALA A 677 1.00 23.33 -35.79
N VAL A 678 0.92 22.45 -34.79
CA VAL A 678 0.70 21.00 -34.96
C VAL A 678 -0.58 20.50 -34.28
N GLN A 679 -1.42 21.38 -33.74
CA GLN A 679 -2.65 20.98 -33.02
C GLN A 679 -3.58 20.09 -33.86
N SER A 680 -3.66 20.32 -35.18
CA SER A 680 -4.45 19.47 -36.10
C SER A 680 -3.96 18.03 -36.22
N LEU A 681 -2.74 17.73 -35.75
CA LEU A 681 -2.16 16.39 -35.69
C LEU A 681 -2.15 15.82 -34.27
N LEU A 682 -2.44 16.64 -33.24
CA LEU A 682 -2.43 16.24 -31.84
C LEU A 682 -3.84 15.96 -31.31
N GLY A 683 -4.77 16.90 -31.51
CA GLY A 683 -6.13 16.82 -30.97
C GLY A 683 -6.87 15.57 -31.46
N GLY A 684 -7.33 14.75 -30.51
CA GLY A 684 -8.01 13.48 -30.74
C GLY A 684 -7.16 12.40 -31.40
N GLN A 685 -5.84 12.61 -31.50
CA GLN A 685 -4.90 11.73 -32.20
C GLN A 685 -3.74 11.27 -31.31
N VAL A 686 -3.58 11.84 -30.11
CA VAL A 686 -2.64 11.37 -29.08
C VAL A 686 -3.45 11.07 -27.83
N SER A 687 -3.88 9.83 -27.67
CA SER A 687 -4.80 9.46 -26.59
C SER A 687 -4.08 8.84 -25.39
N TYR A 688 -4.58 9.13 -24.19
CA TYR A 688 -4.10 8.47 -22.96
C TYR A 688 -4.64 7.03 -22.85
N TYR A 689 -5.92 6.85 -23.13
CA TYR A 689 -6.56 5.54 -23.22
C TYR A 689 -6.48 4.99 -24.63
N ARG A 690 -6.26 3.68 -24.75
CA ARG A 690 -6.33 2.96 -26.01
C ARG A 690 -7.79 2.85 -26.44
N SER A 691 -8.08 3.30 -27.66
CA SER A 691 -9.42 3.15 -28.27
C SER A 691 -9.79 1.68 -28.36
N THR A 692 -10.99 1.30 -27.93
CA THR A 692 -11.51 -0.04 -28.22
C THR A 692 -12.05 -0.08 -29.66
N PRO A 693 -11.94 -1.22 -30.36
CA PRO A 693 -12.42 -1.33 -31.75
C PRO A 693 -13.92 -1.03 -31.95
N GLU A 694 -14.70 -0.90 -30.89
CA GLU A 694 -16.15 -0.63 -30.94
C GLU A 694 -16.52 0.87 -30.94
N SER A 695 -15.55 1.79 -30.83
CA SER A 695 -15.80 3.23 -30.76
C SER A 695 -15.31 4.03 -31.99
N ALA A 696 -15.06 3.38 -33.13
CA ALA A 696 -14.67 4.02 -34.39
C ALA A 696 -15.81 4.09 -35.41
#